data_AF-A0A258R9K8-F1
#
_entry.id   AF-A0A258R9K8-F1
#
_cell.length_a   1.000
_cell.length_b   1.000
_cell.length_c   1.000
_cell.angle_alpha   90.00
_cell.angle_beta   90.00
_cell.angle_gamma   90.00
#
_symmetry.space_group_name_H-M   'P 1'
#
loop_
_entity.id
_entity.type
_entity.pdbx_description
1 polymer ?
#
loop_
_entity_poly.entity_id
_entity_poly.type
_entity_poly.pdbx_seq_one_letter_code
_entity_poly.pdbx_strand_id
1 'polypeptide(L)'
;MISVGERFSRRSRPPCILLVDDQPLNIQALYQAFAGDHQVLMATTGEKALAICRATPPDIMLLDIMMPGMDGYQVLQQLKSHASTAGIPVIFVTSRDSSEDEARGLELGAVDFIGKPINPSIVRARVRTHREFNRARALLGATLEATADGIAVTDLQGSLLSCNQRFIRMWNLPDDFLERDRDLKMVKFLQSQVVEDQSDLLTLLNTPTQSDDDVPSSMTLRDGRVLERFLTPLFINGKLDGRVFSFRDVTERVNAERQLEELNVDLERKVEGRTRELAEAVRAASVANHAKSEFVSNMSHEMRTPMNSILGMSYLALRAQPNPKVGEYLERITESGQHLLGLISDILDFSKIEAGKLEIEAASFSIHDVVNDVLRQLSEMATQKSLRLRADIDPVLSRPLHGDVLRVRQILLNYASNAIKFSREGEVVVRVQGLHPDAAGADVRFEVVDCGIGMSREQTAKLFQAFHQADASTTRRYGGTGLGLAICRKLADLMGGDVGVVSEPGAGSMFWLHLPLPWAHDIPAARPASNQWERSLAGTTVLVVDDNHLNQRVASELLEVAGARVLIAGDGLSALSVLAQHRVDCVLMDVQMPLMDGLEATRRIREDSVFGDLPVIAMTANARGEDEQSCREAGMNDFIAKPVMPEQFYAKLSQWLAREPAKDAPMALAAPVPDAAAPADDSEVIDLSVLVALTRNNPKKIQDIASVFLSFMDRTLGELDAAAAVGDRAALSALGHKAKSSAGSVGAQGLSVLCQRLEASMKVPDGDVGEARLLIEQIRGLMALIAAKLGTLSS
;
A
#
# COMPACT_ATOMS: atom_id res chain seq x y z
N MET A 1 -44.42 -22.47 25.67
CA MET A 1 -45.10 -23.75 25.37
C MET A 1 -46.50 -23.42 24.87
N ILE A 2 -46.89 -23.87 23.67
CA ILE A 2 -48.27 -23.73 23.16
C ILE A 2 -48.84 -25.14 23.04
N SER A 3 -50.07 -25.36 23.52
CA SER A 3 -50.70 -26.68 23.47
C SER A 3 -51.00 -27.10 22.04
N VAL A 4 -50.43 -28.22 21.62
CA VAL A 4 -50.71 -28.86 20.32
C VAL A 4 -51.92 -29.82 20.40
N GLY A 5 -52.52 -29.97 21.59
CA GLY A 5 -53.52 -31.01 21.88
C GLY A 5 -54.88 -30.86 21.19
N GLU A 6 -55.31 -29.64 20.81
CA GLU A 6 -56.69 -29.36 20.42
C GLU A 6 -56.88 -29.00 18.93
N ARG A 7 -56.40 -29.83 17.99
CA ARG A 7 -56.70 -29.58 16.55
C ARG A 7 -56.86 -30.77 15.60
N PHE A 8 -57.19 -31.96 16.10
CA PHE A 8 -57.54 -33.12 15.26
C PHE A 8 -58.95 -33.70 15.45
N SER A 9 -59.92 -32.87 15.88
CA SER A 9 -61.36 -33.19 15.75
C SER A 9 -61.86 -33.04 14.30
N ARG A 10 -61.22 -33.73 13.35
CA ARG A 10 -61.89 -34.12 12.11
C ARG A 10 -62.86 -35.23 12.48
N ARG A 11 -64.16 -35.07 12.14
CA ARG A 11 -65.15 -36.13 12.31
C ARG A 11 -64.66 -37.40 11.62
N SER A 12 -64.19 -38.35 12.40
CA SER A 12 -63.87 -39.68 11.89
C SER A 12 -65.15 -40.29 11.35
N ARG A 13 -65.10 -40.98 10.21
CA ARG A 13 -66.24 -41.74 9.71
C ARG A 13 -66.72 -42.66 10.86
N PRO A 14 -68.01 -42.68 11.21
CA PRO A 14 -68.49 -43.55 12.28
C PRO A 14 -68.11 -44.99 11.96
N PRO A 15 -67.42 -45.71 12.86
CA PRO A 15 -66.82 -47.00 12.57
C PRO A 15 -67.85 -48.00 12.06
N CYS A 16 -67.49 -48.71 10.99
CA CYS A 16 -68.41 -49.49 10.18
C CYS A 16 -68.44 -50.95 10.66
N ILE A 17 -69.58 -51.40 11.17
CA ILE A 17 -69.81 -52.79 11.58
C ILE A 17 -70.75 -53.44 10.57
N LEU A 18 -70.43 -54.64 10.10
CA LEU A 18 -71.38 -55.49 9.38
C LEU A 18 -71.96 -56.54 10.34
N LEU A 19 -73.28 -56.59 10.44
CA LEU A 19 -74.03 -57.61 11.16
C LEU A 19 -74.60 -58.63 10.17
N VAL A 20 -74.38 -59.92 10.41
CA VAL A 20 -74.86 -61.01 9.57
C VAL A 20 -75.48 -62.09 10.44
N ASP A 21 -76.78 -62.34 10.27
CA ASP A 21 -77.54 -63.39 10.99
C ASP A 21 -78.79 -63.69 10.14
N ASP A 22 -79.28 -64.94 10.12
CA ASP A 22 -80.44 -65.29 9.28
C ASP A 22 -81.77 -64.80 9.88
N GLN A 23 -81.81 -64.61 11.21
CA GLN A 23 -82.99 -64.21 11.96
C GLN A 23 -83.00 -62.68 12.20
N PRO A 24 -84.02 -61.95 11.69
CA PRO A 24 -84.11 -60.49 11.89
C PRO A 24 -84.11 -60.05 13.35
N LEU A 25 -84.57 -60.89 14.29
CA LEU A 25 -84.54 -60.62 15.74
C LEU A 25 -83.12 -60.55 16.31
N ASN A 26 -82.21 -61.41 15.84
CA ASN A 26 -80.81 -61.39 16.26
C ASN A 26 -80.08 -60.16 15.68
N ILE A 27 -80.34 -59.84 14.40
CA ILE A 27 -79.86 -58.58 13.79
C ILE A 27 -80.38 -57.38 14.61
N GLN A 28 -81.65 -57.36 15.00
CA GLN A 28 -82.23 -56.26 15.79
C GLN A 28 -81.59 -56.13 17.18
N ALA A 29 -81.31 -57.25 17.86
CA ALA A 29 -80.62 -57.26 19.15
C ALA A 29 -79.16 -56.77 19.04
N LEU A 30 -78.45 -57.16 17.97
CA LEU A 30 -77.10 -56.65 17.68
C LEU A 30 -77.12 -55.17 17.27
N TYR A 31 -78.10 -54.74 16.47
CA TYR A 31 -78.27 -53.35 16.07
C TYR A 31 -78.49 -52.45 17.29
N GLN A 32 -79.34 -52.87 18.24
CA GLN A 32 -79.53 -52.18 19.53
C GLN A 32 -78.25 -52.09 20.39
N ALA A 33 -77.25 -52.96 20.17
CA ALA A 33 -75.98 -52.87 20.87
C ALA A 33 -75.07 -51.74 20.32
N PHE A 34 -75.24 -51.32 19.06
CA PHE A 34 -74.35 -50.39 18.33
C PHE A 34 -75.02 -49.13 17.77
N ALA A 35 -76.35 -49.02 17.84
CA ALA A 35 -77.10 -47.87 17.35
C ALA A 35 -76.67 -46.57 18.09
N GLY A 36 -76.16 -45.61 17.32
CA GLY A 36 -75.70 -44.29 17.80
C GLY A 36 -74.24 -44.01 17.42
N ASP A 37 -73.33 -44.92 17.74
CA ASP A 37 -71.87 -44.69 17.67
C ASP A 37 -71.21 -45.25 16.39
N HIS A 38 -71.90 -46.12 15.64
CA HIS A 38 -71.35 -46.90 14.54
C HIS A 38 -72.18 -46.80 13.25
N GLN A 39 -71.52 -46.91 12.09
CA GLN A 39 -72.21 -47.18 10.83
C GLN A 39 -72.55 -48.67 10.77
N VAL A 40 -73.81 -49.03 11.02
CA VAL A 40 -74.24 -50.43 11.03
C VAL A 40 -74.76 -50.85 9.66
N LEU A 41 -74.07 -51.78 9.01
CA LEU A 41 -74.49 -52.51 7.83
C LEU A 41 -75.11 -53.85 8.25
N MET A 42 -76.04 -54.39 7.47
CA MET A 42 -76.79 -55.60 7.84
C MET A 42 -76.98 -56.53 6.62
N ALA A 43 -76.84 -57.84 6.83
CA ALA A 43 -77.08 -58.88 5.84
C ALA A 43 -77.83 -60.07 6.47
N THR A 44 -78.72 -60.69 5.71
CA THR A 44 -79.51 -61.87 6.15
C THR A 44 -79.05 -63.19 5.51
N THR A 45 -77.96 -63.15 4.73
CA THR A 45 -77.38 -64.31 4.02
C THR A 45 -75.89 -64.06 3.80
N GLY A 46 -75.09 -65.14 3.74
CA GLY A 46 -73.65 -65.07 3.52
C GLY A 46 -73.24 -64.37 2.21
N GLU A 47 -73.97 -64.64 1.12
CA GLU A 47 -73.74 -64.00 -0.19
C GLU A 47 -73.85 -62.47 -0.13
N LYS A 48 -74.86 -61.95 0.59
CA LYS A 48 -75.04 -60.50 0.79
C LYS A 48 -73.91 -59.92 1.63
N ALA A 49 -73.45 -60.64 2.66
CA ALA A 49 -72.31 -60.21 3.47
C ALA A 49 -71.02 -60.10 2.63
N LEU A 50 -70.73 -61.10 1.80
CA LEU A 50 -69.59 -61.09 0.87
C LEU A 50 -69.67 -59.93 -0.14
N ALA A 51 -70.85 -59.67 -0.70
CA ALA A 51 -71.08 -58.54 -1.60
C ALA A 51 -70.85 -57.20 -0.90
N ILE A 52 -71.34 -57.03 0.34
CA ILE A 52 -71.11 -55.83 1.14
C ILE A 52 -69.62 -55.65 1.46
N CYS A 53 -68.93 -56.68 1.95
CA CYS A 53 -67.50 -56.60 2.27
C CYS A 53 -66.63 -56.21 1.06
N ARG A 54 -66.99 -56.64 -0.15
CA ARG A 54 -66.30 -56.24 -1.40
C ARG A 54 -66.63 -54.81 -1.84
N ALA A 55 -67.86 -54.33 -1.62
CA ALA A 55 -68.31 -52.99 -2.04
C ALA A 55 -68.04 -51.88 -1.01
N THR A 56 -67.98 -52.20 0.28
CA THR A 56 -67.68 -51.31 1.39
C THR A 56 -67.14 -52.16 2.55
N PRO A 57 -65.81 -52.36 2.65
CA PRO A 57 -65.24 -53.19 3.70
C PRO A 57 -65.52 -52.58 5.09
N PRO A 58 -66.13 -53.34 6.02
CA PRO A 58 -66.35 -52.89 7.40
C PRO A 58 -65.04 -52.96 8.22
N ASP A 59 -64.98 -52.17 9.30
CA ASP A 59 -63.90 -52.26 10.29
C ASP A 59 -63.89 -53.61 11.03
N ILE A 60 -65.06 -54.27 11.12
CA ILE A 60 -65.30 -55.56 11.78
C ILE A 60 -66.64 -56.15 11.35
N MET A 61 -66.74 -57.48 11.30
CA MET A 61 -67.98 -58.20 11.03
C MET A 61 -68.40 -59.08 12.22
N LEU A 62 -69.68 -59.04 12.58
CA LEU A 62 -70.34 -60.03 13.43
C LEU A 62 -71.14 -60.98 12.54
N LEU A 63 -70.86 -62.28 12.64
CA LEU A 63 -71.33 -63.29 11.70
C LEU A 63 -71.92 -64.48 12.44
N ASP A 64 -73.20 -64.79 12.21
CA ASP A 64 -73.80 -66.03 12.70
C ASP A 64 -73.20 -67.25 11.98
N ILE A 65 -72.98 -68.34 12.72
CA ILE A 65 -72.47 -69.59 12.14
C ILE A 65 -73.57 -70.29 11.32
N MET A 66 -74.78 -70.36 11.87
CA MET A 66 -75.85 -71.24 11.40
C MET A 66 -76.82 -70.52 10.46
N MET A 67 -76.38 -70.25 9.23
CA MET A 67 -77.21 -69.61 8.19
C MET A 67 -77.63 -70.59 7.08
N PRO A 68 -78.83 -70.43 6.48
CA PRO A 68 -79.27 -71.25 5.36
C PRO A 68 -78.52 -70.91 4.05
N GLY A 69 -78.23 -71.94 3.26
CA GLY A 69 -77.58 -71.83 1.94
C GLY A 69 -76.05 -71.72 2.02
N MET A 70 -75.54 -70.67 2.67
CA MET A 70 -74.10 -70.48 2.91
C MET A 70 -73.85 -70.23 4.40
N ASP A 71 -73.11 -71.13 5.04
CA ASP A 71 -72.80 -71.06 6.48
C ASP A 71 -71.72 -70.00 6.80
N GLY A 72 -71.57 -69.67 8.08
CA GLY A 72 -70.59 -68.68 8.53
C GLY A 72 -69.13 -69.08 8.26
N TYR A 73 -68.80 -70.37 8.24
CA TYR A 73 -67.44 -70.84 7.92
C TYR A 73 -67.11 -70.63 6.44
N GLN A 74 -68.07 -70.88 5.55
CA GLN A 74 -67.95 -70.66 4.11
C GLN A 74 -67.79 -69.16 3.79
N VAL A 75 -68.54 -68.28 4.46
CA VAL A 75 -68.38 -66.82 4.37
C VAL A 75 -66.98 -66.41 4.82
N LEU A 76 -66.53 -66.89 5.98
CA LEU A 76 -65.20 -66.57 6.51
C LEU A 76 -64.10 -67.04 5.56
N GLN A 77 -64.17 -68.27 5.07
CA GLN A 77 -63.19 -68.83 4.13
C GLN A 77 -63.09 -68.00 2.83
N GLN A 78 -64.22 -67.53 2.29
CA GLN A 78 -64.24 -66.67 1.10
C GLN A 78 -63.77 -65.23 1.37
N LEU A 79 -63.90 -64.70 2.60
CA LEU A 79 -63.31 -63.41 2.97
C LEU A 79 -61.79 -63.51 3.08
N LYS A 80 -61.27 -64.61 3.63
CA LYS A 80 -59.83 -64.82 3.89
C LYS A 80 -59.03 -65.21 2.64
N SER A 81 -59.67 -65.75 1.61
CA SER A 81 -59.02 -66.06 0.32
C SER A 81 -58.82 -64.85 -0.61
N HIS A 82 -59.39 -63.68 -0.29
CA HIS A 82 -59.24 -62.45 -1.09
C HIS A 82 -58.46 -61.37 -0.33
N ALA A 83 -57.35 -60.91 -0.90
CA ALA A 83 -56.44 -59.95 -0.27
C ALA A 83 -57.11 -58.65 0.21
N SER A 84 -58.12 -58.14 -0.51
CA SER A 84 -58.87 -56.92 -0.14
C SER A 84 -59.85 -57.09 1.04
N THR A 85 -60.22 -58.32 1.39
CA THR A 85 -61.15 -58.62 2.49
C THR A 85 -60.55 -59.45 3.63
N ALA A 86 -59.40 -60.10 3.42
CA ALA A 86 -58.78 -60.99 4.40
C ALA A 86 -58.40 -60.27 5.72
N GLY A 87 -58.08 -58.98 5.63
CA GLY A 87 -57.78 -58.11 6.78
C GLY A 87 -58.98 -57.73 7.66
N ILE A 88 -60.22 -58.05 7.24
CA ILE A 88 -61.43 -57.80 8.04
C ILE A 88 -61.44 -58.77 9.25
N PRO A 89 -61.53 -58.26 10.49
CA PRO A 89 -61.73 -59.10 11.66
C PRO A 89 -63.18 -59.60 11.69
N VAL A 90 -63.36 -60.89 11.98
CA VAL A 90 -64.65 -61.55 12.02
C VAL A 90 -64.84 -62.17 13.39
N ILE A 91 -65.92 -61.79 14.07
CA ILE A 91 -66.35 -62.40 15.32
C ILE A 91 -67.58 -63.26 15.02
N PHE A 92 -67.53 -64.53 15.37
CA PHE A 92 -68.68 -65.40 15.21
C PHE A 92 -69.73 -65.16 16.30
N VAL A 93 -71.00 -65.32 15.94
CA VAL A 93 -72.14 -65.40 16.85
C VAL A 93 -72.65 -66.82 16.80
N THR A 94 -72.91 -67.45 17.95
CA THR A 94 -73.21 -68.89 18.02
C THR A 94 -74.16 -69.25 19.16
N SER A 95 -74.91 -70.34 19.02
CA SER A 95 -75.58 -71.00 20.15
C SER A 95 -74.56 -71.68 21.06
N ARG A 96 -74.84 -71.77 22.36
CA ARG A 96 -73.90 -72.33 23.33
C ARG A 96 -73.61 -73.82 23.12
N ASP A 97 -72.44 -74.22 23.60
CA ASP A 97 -71.99 -75.59 23.87
C ASP A 97 -71.57 -76.44 22.65
N SER A 98 -70.65 -75.89 21.85
CA SER A 98 -69.75 -76.66 20.96
C SER A 98 -68.35 -76.06 20.95
N SER A 99 -67.38 -76.72 21.59
CA SER A 99 -65.97 -76.29 21.61
C SER A 99 -65.23 -76.60 20.30
N GLU A 100 -65.74 -77.55 19.51
CA GLU A 100 -65.19 -77.91 18.20
C GLU A 100 -65.47 -76.81 17.16
N ASP A 101 -66.66 -76.20 17.23
CA ASP A 101 -67.04 -75.07 16.39
C ASP A 101 -66.23 -73.80 16.68
N GLU A 102 -65.89 -73.53 17.95
CA GLU A 102 -64.99 -72.43 18.30
C GLU A 102 -63.56 -72.66 17.76
N ALA A 103 -63.01 -73.86 17.95
CA ALA A 103 -61.69 -74.21 17.42
C ALA A 103 -61.61 -74.08 15.89
N ARG A 104 -62.57 -74.68 15.18
CA ARG A 104 -62.69 -74.62 13.70
C ARG A 104 -62.80 -73.19 13.18
N GLY A 105 -63.51 -72.30 13.88
CA GLY A 105 -63.62 -70.91 13.48
C GLY A 105 -62.34 -70.10 13.70
N LEU A 106 -61.57 -70.37 14.75
CA LEU A 106 -60.24 -69.78 14.94
C LEU A 106 -59.25 -70.22 13.85
N GLU A 107 -59.23 -71.50 13.51
CA GLU A 107 -58.37 -72.04 12.43
C GLU A 107 -58.69 -71.42 11.06
N LEU A 108 -59.97 -71.11 10.80
CA LEU A 108 -60.41 -70.38 9.60
C LEU A 108 -60.19 -68.85 9.67
N GLY A 109 -59.62 -68.33 10.77
CA GLY A 109 -59.21 -66.93 10.88
C GLY A 109 -60.29 -65.97 11.42
N ALA A 110 -61.24 -66.47 12.22
CA ALA A 110 -62.04 -65.63 13.12
C ALA A 110 -61.16 -65.08 14.26
N VAL A 111 -61.58 -63.96 14.86
CA VAL A 111 -60.84 -63.32 15.96
C VAL A 111 -61.49 -63.49 17.32
N ASP A 112 -62.79 -63.85 17.38
CA ASP A 112 -63.53 -64.06 18.64
C ASP A 112 -64.89 -64.74 18.44
N PHE A 113 -65.57 -65.06 19.55
CA PHE A 113 -66.91 -65.66 19.60
C PHE A 113 -67.87 -64.95 20.58
N ILE A 114 -69.14 -64.90 20.21
CA ILE A 114 -70.26 -64.36 21.00
C ILE A 114 -71.35 -65.43 21.13
N GLY A 115 -71.55 -65.92 22.35
CA GLY A 115 -72.67 -66.82 22.64
C GLY A 115 -74.03 -66.09 22.67
N LYS A 116 -75.04 -66.68 22.04
CA LYS A 116 -76.47 -66.37 22.18
C LYS A 116 -76.96 -66.92 23.54
N PRO A 117 -77.90 -66.26 24.27
CA PRO A 117 -78.53 -64.98 23.98
C PRO A 117 -77.56 -63.80 24.12
N ILE A 118 -77.74 -62.81 23.25
CA ILE A 118 -76.78 -61.75 22.98
C ILE A 118 -76.78 -60.71 24.13
N ASN A 119 -75.61 -60.45 24.71
CA ASN A 119 -75.42 -59.42 25.75
C ASN A 119 -74.75 -58.17 25.14
N PRO A 120 -75.47 -57.03 24.99
CA PRO A 120 -74.94 -55.84 24.33
C PRO A 120 -73.63 -55.29 24.90
N SER A 121 -73.38 -55.43 26.21
CA SER A 121 -72.17 -54.90 26.84
C SER A 121 -70.94 -55.78 26.58
N ILE A 122 -71.10 -57.10 26.58
CA ILE A 122 -70.02 -58.05 26.22
C ILE A 122 -69.67 -57.88 24.73
N VAL A 123 -70.69 -57.77 23.88
CA VAL A 123 -70.54 -57.63 22.42
C VAL A 123 -69.83 -56.32 22.05
N ARG A 124 -70.21 -55.19 22.66
CA ARG A 124 -69.49 -53.92 22.52
C ARG A 124 -68.02 -54.02 22.97
N ALA A 125 -67.75 -54.69 24.09
CA ALA A 125 -66.40 -54.83 24.61
C ALA A 125 -65.49 -55.63 23.66
N ARG A 126 -65.92 -56.82 23.22
CA ARG A 126 -65.16 -57.64 22.25
C ARG A 126 -64.89 -56.88 20.94
N VAL A 127 -65.94 -56.29 20.36
CA VAL A 127 -65.83 -55.49 19.12
C VAL A 127 -64.85 -54.32 19.26
N ARG A 128 -64.86 -53.63 20.40
CA ARG A 128 -63.92 -52.53 20.67
C ARG A 128 -62.47 -53.02 20.68
N THR A 129 -62.17 -54.08 21.45
CA THR A 129 -60.81 -54.61 21.61
C THR A 129 -60.21 -55.03 20.26
N HIS A 130 -60.93 -55.82 19.47
CA HIS A 130 -60.41 -56.31 18.19
C HIS A 130 -60.24 -55.21 17.14
N ARG A 131 -61.10 -54.18 17.16
CA ARG A 131 -60.94 -53.01 16.28
C ARG A 131 -59.74 -52.14 16.69
N GLU A 132 -59.54 -51.91 17.98
CA GLU A 132 -58.39 -51.16 18.50
C GLU A 132 -57.08 -51.91 18.20
N PHE A 133 -57.03 -53.23 18.37
CA PHE A 133 -55.88 -54.07 18.00
C PHE A 133 -55.57 -54.05 16.50
N ASN A 134 -56.56 -54.27 15.62
CA ASN A 134 -56.31 -54.29 14.17
C ASN A 134 -55.88 -52.90 13.67
N ARG A 135 -56.43 -51.81 14.24
CA ARG A 135 -56.01 -50.43 13.95
C ARG A 135 -54.59 -50.14 14.41
N ALA A 136 -54.17 -50.62 15.58
CA ALA A 136 -52.80 -50.46 16.06
C ALA A 136 -51.80 -51.20 15.15
N ARG A 137 -52.11 -52.44 14.75
CA ARG A 137 -51.29 -53.22 13.81
C ARG A 137 -51.18 -52.54 12.43
N ALA A 138 -52.29 -52.04 11.89
CA ALA A 138 -52.30 -51.33 10.62
C ALA A 138 -51.50 -50.01 10.68
N LEU A 139 -51.56 -49.28 11.80
CA LEU A 139 -50.76 -48.08 12.01
C LEU A 139 -49.25 -48.38 12.04
N LEU A 140 -48.83 -49.42 12.75
CA LEU A 140 -47.43 -49.84 12.83
C LEU A 140 -46.85 -50.20 11.44
N GLY A 141 -47.60 -50.98 10.66
CA GLY A 141 -47.23 -51.28 9.27
C GLY A 141 -47.13 -50.03 8.40
N ALA A 142 -48.12 -49.13 8.49
CA ALA A 142 -48.10 -47.87 7.75
C ALA A 142 -46.92 -46.95 8.15
N THR A 143 -46.49 -46.94 9.42
CA THR A 143 -45.31 -46.19 9.84
C THR A 143 -43.99 -46.79 9.35
N LEU A 144 -43.89 -48.11 9.19
CA LEU A 144 -42.72 -48.78 8.60
C LEU A 144 -42.64 -48.56 7.08
N GLU A 145 -43.77 -48.41 6.38
CA GLU A 145 -43.80 -48.05 4.96
C GLU A 145 -43.58 -46.55 4.68
N ALA A 146 -43.81 -45.70 5.68
CA ALA A 146 -43.67 -44.25 5.55
C ALA A 146 -42.20 -43.75 5.65
N THR A 147 -41.24 -44.63 5.96
CA THR A 147 -39.83 -44.24 6.07
C THR A 147 -39.22 -43.90 4.70
N ALA A 148 -38.17 -43.09 4.70
CA ALA A 148 -37.31 -42.93 3.53
C ALA A 148 -36.42 -44.17 3.32
N ASP A 149 -35.90 -44.70 4.44
CA ASP A 149 -35.00 -45.85 4.47
C ASP A 149 -35.73 -47.18 4.15
N GLY A 150 -34.99 -48.09 3.51
CA GLY A 150 -35.38 -49.49 3.36
C GLY A 150 -35.11 -50.27 4.64
N ILE A 151 -36.14 -50.87 5.23
CA ILE A 151 -36.06 -51.59 6.50
C ILE A 151 -36.23 -53.09 6.26
N ALA A 152 -35.33 -53.89 6.84
CA ALA A 152 -35.44 -55.33 6.95
C ALA A 152 -35.27 -55.76 8.41
N VAL A 153 -36.09 -56.70 8.88
CA VAL A 153 -36.12 -57.20 10.25
C VAL A 153 -35.84 -58.70 10.24
N THR A 154 -34.87 -59.15 11.02
CA THR A 154 -34.52 -60.58 11.15
C THR A 154 -34.72 -61.08 12.57
N ASP A 155 -34.77 -62.41 12.72
CA ASP A 155 -34.59 -63.09 14.01
C ASP A 155 -33.10 -63.07 14.45
N LEU A 156 -32.77 -63.89 15.45
CA LEU A 156 -31.40 -64.06 15.97
C LEU A 156 -30.54 -65.02 15.12
N GLN A 157 -31.16 -65.74 14.20
CA GLN A 157 -30.55 -66.73 13.30
C GLN A 157 -30.21 -66.14 11.92
N GLY A 158 -30.75 -64.96 11.61
CA GLY A 158 -30.56 -64.23 10.35
C GLY A 158 -31.73 -64.37 9.36
N SER A 159 -32.80 -65.07 9.74
CA SER A 159 -33.99 -65.28 8.88
C SER A 159 -34.86 -64.01 8.85
N LEU A 160 -35.37 -63.63 7.67
CA LEU A 160 -36.18 -62.43 7.50
C LEU A 160 -37.59 -62.62 8.09
N LEU A 161 -37.91 -61.83 9.12
CA LEU A 161 -39.23 -61.76 9.74
C LEU A 161 -40.16 -60.78 9.00
N SER A 162 -39.62 -59.67 8.49
CA SER A 162 -40.37 -58.64 7.77
C SER A 162 -39.45 -57.68 7.01
N CYS A 163 -39.94 -57.05 5.95
CA CYS A 163 -39.31 -55.89 5.33
C CYS A 163 -40.38 -54.91 4.83
N ASN A 164 -39.99 -53.66 4.58
CA ASN A 164 -40.88 -52.66 3.97
C ASN A 164 -40.69 -52.58 2.44
N GLN A 165 -41.65 -51.97 1.73
CA GLN A 165 -41.58 -51.82 0.28
C GLN A 165 -40.39 -50.94 -0.17
N ARG A 166 -39.86 -50.07 0.71
CA ARG A 166 -38.63 -49.31 0.45
C ARG A 166 -37.42 -50.22 0.30
N PHE A 167 -37.25 -51.23 1.16
CA PHE A 167 -36.18 -52.22 1.05
C PHE A 167 -36.26 -52.97 -0.28
N ILE A 168 -37.44 -53.48 -0.63
CA ILE A 168 -37.72 -54.20 -1.88
C ILE A 168 -37.32 -53.34 -3.10
N ARG A 169 -37.72 -52.06 -3.13
CA ARG A 169 -37.39 -51.14 -4.24
C ARG A 169 -35.91 -50.74 -4.28
N MET A 170 -35.30 -50.47 -3.13
CA MET A 170 -33.90 -50.02 -3.05
C MET A 170 -32.94 -51.11 -3.53
N TRP A 171 -33.22 -52.36 -3.21
CA TRP A 171 -32.45 -53.54 -3.61
C TRP A 171 -32.96 -54.23 -4.89
N ASN A 172 -33.96 -53.62 -5.56
CA ASN A 172 -34.60 -54.14 -6.77
C ASN A 172 -34.96 -55.64 -6.68
N LEU A 173 -35.52 -56.05 -5.54
CA LEU A 173 -35.92 -57.43 -5.30
C LEU A 173 -37.15 -57.79 -6.15
N PRO A 174 -37.12 -58.87 -6.95
CA PRO A 174 -38.30 -59.37 -7.65
C PRO A 174 -39.43 -59.76 -6.67
N ASP A 175 -40.69 -59.67 -7.10
CA ASP A 175 -41.85 -60.08 -6.27
C ASP A 175 -41.77 -61.57 -5.84
N ASP A 176 -40.97 -62.36 -6.57
CA ASP A 176 -40.61 -63.74 -6.30
C ASP A 176 -39.76 -63.96 -5.00
N PHE A 177 -39.68 -63.01 -4.03
CA PHE A 177 -38.67 -63.06 -2.94
C PHE A 177 -39.06 -63.16 -1.43
N LEU A 178 -40.28 -63.16 -0.88
CA LEU A 178 -41.65 -63.17 -1.40
C LEU A 178 -42.47 -64.21 -0.57
N GLU A 179 -42.17 -65.50 -0.68
CA GLU A 179 -42.90 -66.62 -0.06
C GLU A 179 -41.99 -67.72 0.56
N ARG A 180 -42.05 -67.86 1.89
CA ARG A 180 -41.72 -69.04 2.76
C ARG A 180 -40.40 -69.84 2.66
N ASP A 181 -39.55 -69.71 1.64
CA ASP A 181 -38.32 -70.55 1.50
C ASP A 181 -37.16 -69.81 0.78
N ARG A 182 -36.74 -68.65 1.34
CA ARG A 182 -36.05 -67.60 0.54
C ARG A 182 -34.80 -66.94 1.13
N ASP A 183 -34.47 -67.05 2.41
CA ASP A 183 -33.36 -66.28 3.03
C ASP A 183 -32.01 -66.44 2.32
N LEU A 184 -31.55 -67.68 2.13
CA LEU A 184 -30.26 -67.96 1.49
C LEU A 184 -30.20 -67.56 0.00
N LYS A 185 -31.35 -67.43 -0.68
CA LYS A 185 -31.44 -66.95 -2.07
C LYS A 185 -31.43 -65.42 -2.10
N MET A 186 -32.21 -64.79 -1.22
CA MET A 186 -32.27 -63.33 -1.09
C MET A 186 -30.89 -62.76 -0.77
N VAL A 187 -30.20 -63.24 0.26
CA VAL A 187 -28.92 -62.62 0.63
C VAL A 187 -27.84 -62.80 -0.44
N LYS A 188 -27.82 -63.94 -1.16
CA LYS A 188 -26.93 -64.11 -2.32
C LYS A 188 -27.22 -63.11 -3.46
N PHE A 189 -28.49 -62.76 -3.66
CA PHE A 189 -28.88 -61.72 -4.62
C PHE A 189 -28.45 -60.32 -4.15
N LEU A 190 -28.60 -59.99 -2.85
CA LEU A 190 -28.06 -58.75 -2.26
C LEU A 190 -26.53 -58.68 -2.42
N GLN A 191 -25.81 -59.76 -2.10
CA GLN A 191 -24.35 -59.85 -2.27
C GLN A 191 -23.90 -59.62 -3.71
N SER A 192 -24.62 -60.19 -4.70
CA SER A 192 -24.27 -60.02 -6.12
C SER A 192 -24.35 -58.56 -6.61
N GLN A 193 -25.14 -57.71 -5.94
CA GLN A 193 -25.27 -56.30 -6.27
C GLN A 193 -24.17 -55.40 -5.66
N VAL A 194 -23.40 -55.86 -4.68
CA VAL A 194 -22.32 -55.07 -4.05
C VAL A 194 -20.98 -55.31 -4.76
N VAL A 195 -20.09 -54.31 -4.70
CA VAL A 195 -18.70 -54.41 -5.20
C VAL A 195 -17.87 -55.35 -4.29
N GLU A 196 -17.03 -56.18 -4.91
CA GLU A 196 -16.46 -57.42 -4.34
C GLU A 196 -15.59 -57.32 -3.08
N ASP A 197 -15.10 -56.13 -2.71
CA ASP A 197 -14.09 -55.96 -1.64
C ASP A 197 -14.69 -55.65 -0.25
N GLN A 198 -16.02 -55.50 -0.14
CA GLN A 198 -16.68 -55.37 1.16
C GLN A 198 -17.02 -56.75 1.74
N SER A 199 -16.10 -57.24 2.56
CA SER A 199 -16.11 -58.60 3.12
C SER A 199 -17.40 -58.95 3.87
N ASP A 200 -18.14 -59.88 3.27
CA ASP A 200 -19.31 -60.57 3.82
C ASP A 200 -20.46 -59.70 4.38
N LEU A 201 -21.30 -59.23 3.46
CA LEU A 201 -22.71 -58.89 3.73
C LEU A 201 -23.43 -59.97 4.56
N LEU A 202 -23.17 -61.27 4.31
CA LEU A 202 -23.73 -62.39 5.09
C LEU A 202 -23.22 -62.43 6.55
N THR A 203 -21.91 -62.33 6.74
CA THR A 203 -21.28 -62.40 8.07
C THR A 203 -21.66 -61.17 8.88
N LEU A 204 -21.89 -60.00 8.27
CA LEU A 204 -22.43 -58.80 8.94
C LEU A 204 -23.95 -58.82 9.22
N LEU A 205 -24.73 -59.73 8.63
CA LEU A 205 -26.11 -60.02 9.06
C LEU A 205 -26.12 -60.95 10.28
N ASN A 206 -25.21 -61.93 10.31
CA ASN A 206 -25.22 -63.01 11.30
C ASN A 206 -24.37 -62.76 12.56
N THR A 207 -23.24 -62.04 12.45
CA THR A 207 -22.30 -61.82 13.56
C THR A 207 -22.95 -61.11 14.75
N PRO A 208 -22.74 -61.58 16.00
CA PRO A 208 -23.13 -60.83 17.18
C PRO A 208 -22.23 -59.61 17.39
N THR A 209 -22.72 -58.43 17.01
CA THR A 209 -22.09 -57.14 17.36
C THR A 209 -22.07 -56.97 18.88
N GLN A 210 -20.88 -57.02 19.49
CA GLN A 210 -20.60 -56.69 20.89
C GLN A 210 -19.94 -55.30 21.05
N SER A 211 -20.03 -54.45 20.02
CA SER A 211 -19.39 -53.14 19.93
C SER A 211 -20.44 -52.03 19.80
N ASP A 212 -20.38 -51.02 20.68
CA ASP A 212 -21.25 -49.82 20.66
C ASP A 212 -20.89 -48.81 19.54
N ASP A 213 -20.14 -49.23 18.52
CA ASP A 213 -19.78 -48.38 17.38
C ASP A 213 -20.98 -48.20 16.43
N ASP A 214 -21.79 -47.19 16.73
CA ASP A 214 -23.00 -46.75 16.00
C ASP A 214 -22.69 -46.12 14.62
N VAL A 215 -21.58 -46.54 13.99
CA VAL A 215 -21.03 -45.99 12.75
C VAL A 215 -21.67 -46.67 11.53
N PRO A 216 -22.38 -45.95 10.65
CA PRO A 216 -23.00 -46.56 9.47
C PRO A 216 -21.95 -47.12 8.52
N SER A 217 -22.19 -48.36 8.06
CA SER A 217 -21.36 -48.97 7.01
C SER A 217 -21.86 -48.49 5.65
N SER A 218 -21.06 -47.70 4.93
CA SER A 218 -21.37 -47.32 3.54
C SER A 218 -20.96 -48.44 2.57
N MET A 219 -21.81 -48.72 1.58
CA MET A 219 -21.61 -49.77 0.58
C MET A 219 -21.96 -49.28 -0.82
N THR A 220 -21.08 -49.58 -1.79
CA THR A 220 -21.28 -49.20 -3.20
C THR A 220 -21.84 -50.40 -3.97
N LEU A 221 -22.95 -50.16 -4.68
CA LEU A 221 -23.56 -51.11 -5.58
C LEU A 221 -22.89 -51.09 -6.96
N ARG A 222 -22.99 -52.19 -7.70
CA ARG A 222 -22.44 -52.32 -9.07
C ARG A 222 -23.13 -51.42 -10.10
N ASP A 223 -24.28 -50.84 -9.77
CA ASP A 223 -24.96 -49.82 -10.58
C ASP A 223 -24.48 -48.39 -10.30
N GLY A 224 -23.54 -48.22 -9.35
CA GLY A 224 -22.95 -46.93 -8.97
C GLY A 224 -23.64 -46.22 -7.81
N ARG A 225 -24.74 -46.75 -7.27
CA ARG A 225 -25.39 -46.19 -6.06
C ARG A 225 -24.58 -46.49 -4.79
N VAL A 226 -24.71 -45.62 -3.81
CA VAL A 226 -24.10 -45.76 -2.48
C VAL A 226 -25.19 -45.81 -1.42
N LEU A 227 -25.22 -46.90 -0.64
CA LEU A 227 -26.15 -47.08 0.48
C LEU A 227 -25.40 -47.01 1.81
N GLU A 228 -25.93 -46.27 2.79
CA GLU A 228 -25.52 -46.37 4.19
C GLU A 228 -26.40 -47.38 4.93
N ARG A 229 -25.77 -48.33 5.63
CA ARG A 229 -26.41 -49.37 6.43
C ARG A 229 -26.24 -49.10 7.93
N PHE A 230 -27.36 -49.08 8.64
CA PHE A 230 -27.46 -49.06 10.09
C PHE A 230 -27.98 -50.41 10.61
N LEU A 231 -27.57 -50.80 11.82
CA LEU A 231 -27.99 -52.05 12.48
C LEU A 231 -28.42 -51.76 13.92
N THR A 232 -29.66 -52.07 14.26
CA THR A 232 -30.22 -51.85 15.60
C THR A 232 -30.78 -53.16 16.18
N PRO A 233 -30.48 -53.52 17.44
CA PRO A 233 -31.07 -54.71 18.08
C PRO A 233 -32.59 -54.57 18.29
N LEU A 234 -33.35 -55.64 18.00
CA LEU A 234 -34.79 -55.69 18.24
C LEU A 234 -35.08 -56.33 19.61
N PHE A 235 -35.66 -55.54 20.52
CA PHE A 235 -36.12 -56.01 21.82
C PHE A 235 -37.65 -56.13 21.86
N ILE A 236 -38.16 -57.27 22.33
CA ILE A 236 -39.58 -57.51 22.58
C ILE A 236 -39.72 -57.94 24.06
N ASN A 237 -40.58 -57.27 24.81
CA ASN A 237 -40.78 -57.51 26.25
C ASN A 237 -39.48 -57.50 27.10
N GLY A 238 -38.47 -56.73 26.68
CA GLY A 238 -37.16 -56.64 27.33
C GLY A 238 -36.17 -57.76 26.98
N LYS A 239 -36.57 -58.73 26.14
CA LYS A 239 -35.69 -59.78 25.60
C LYS A 239 -35.23 -59.40 24.19
N LEU A 240 -33.97 -59.69 23.86
CA LEU A 240 -33.47 -59.58 22.48
C LEU A 240 -34.10 -60.71 21.64
N ASP A 241 -34.90 -60.34 20.65
CA ASP A 241 -35.66 -61.28 19.80
C ASP A 241 -35.26 -61.20 18.31
N GLY A 242 -34.47 -60.20 17.91
CA GLY A 242 -34.01 -60.07 16.53
C GLY A 242 -33.11 -58.87 16.26
N ARG A 243 -33.03 -58.45 15.00
CA ARG A 243 -32.27 -57.29 14.51
C ARG A 243 -33.09 -56.50 13.49
N VAL A 244 -32.84 -55.20 13.41
CA VAL A 244 -33.39 -54.28 12.41
C VAL A 244 -32.22 -53.70 11.61
N PHE A 245 -32.26 -53.88 10.29
CA PHE A 245 -31.33 -53.27 9.34
C PHE A 245 -32.05 -52.12 8.63
N SER A 246 -31.46 -50.92 8.66
CA SER A 246 -31.94 -49.76 7.90
C SER A 246 -30.94 -49.41 6.81
N PHE A 247 -31.42 -49.20 5.59
CA PHE A 247 -30.62 -48.86 4.43
C PHE A 247 -31.08 -47.52 3.86
N ARG A 248 -30.14 -46.58 3.69
CA ARG A 248 -30.40 -45.23 3.14
C ARG A 248 -29.57 -45.00 1.89
N ASP A 249 -30.22 -44.59 0.80
CA ASP A 249 -29.50 -44.15 -0.39
C ASP A 249 -28.89 -42.76 -0.15
N VAL A 250 -27.57 -42.66 -0.35
CA VAL A 250 -26.79 -41.41 -0.17
C VAL A 250 -26.02 -41.03 -1.43
N THR A 251 -26.36 -41.63 -2.58
CA THR A 251 -25.66 -41.44 -3.86
C THR A 251 -25.55 -39.97 -4.26
N GLU A 252 -26.62 -39.19 -4.11
CA GLU A 252 -26.62 -37.75 -4.41
C GLU A 252 -25.67 -36.96 -3.50
N ARG A 253 -25.61 -37.30 -2.21
CA ARG A 253 -24.74 -36.65 -1.23
C ARG A 253 -23.26 -36.91 -1.54
N VAL A 254 -22.88 -38.17 -1.72
CA VAL A 254 -21.48 -38.57 -2.01
C VAL A 254 -20.99 -37.98 -3.34
N ASN A 255 -21.86 -37.88 -4.35
CA ASN A 255 -21.52 -37.24 -5.62
C ASN A 255 -21.37 -35.71 -5.48
N ALA A 256 -22.21 -35.04 -4.68
CA ALA A 256 -22.09 -33.61 -4.43
C ALA A 256 -20.85 -33.27 -3.58
N GLU A 257 -20.53 -34.09 -2.58
CA GLU A 257 -19.32 -33.98 -1.76
C GLU A 257 -18.06 -34.06 -2.66
N ARG A 258 -17.96 -35.06 -3.54
CA ARG A 258 -16.84 -35.18 -4.51
C ARG A 258 -16.74 -33.99 -5.46
N GLN A 259 -17.86 -33.51 -6.01
CA GLN A 259 -17.86 -32.35 -6.91
C GLN A 259 -17.38 -31.07 -6.20
N LEU A 260 -17.66 -30.92 -4.91
CA LEU A 260 -17.18 -29.81 -4.10
C LEU A 260 -15.65 -29.89 -3.90
N GLU A 261 -15.11 -31.08 -3.63
CA GLU A 261 -13.66 -31.31 -3.49
C GLU A 261 -12.92 -31.01 -4.80
N GLU A 262 -13.40 -31.52 -5.94
CA GLU A 262 -12.83 -31.25 -7.27
C GLU A 262 -12.82 -29.75 -7.59
N LEU A 263 -13.92 -29.04 -7.28
CA LEU A 263 -14.04 -27.60 -7.51
C LEU A 263 -13.12 -26.78 -6.58
N ASN A 264 -12.99 -27.16 -5.30
CA ASN A 264 -12.12 -26.47 -4.35
C ASN A 264 -10.65 -26.56 -4.78
N VAL A 265 -10.18 -27.75 -5.17
CA VAL A 265 -8.78 -27.96 -5.61
C VAL A 265 -8.46 -27.15 -6.88
N ASP A 266 -9.41 -26.96 -7.78
CA ASP A 266 -9.22 -26.08 -8.95
C ASP A 266 -9.33 -24.58 -8.62
N LEU A 267 -10.17 -24.20 -7.64
CA LEU A 267 -10.27 -22.83 -7.16
C LEU A 267 -9.01 -22.38 -6.43
N GLU A 268 -8.45 -23.21 -5.55
CA GLU A 268 -7.17 -22.96 -4.87
C GLU A 268 -6.03 -22.75 -5.87
N ARG A 269 -5.91 -23.63 -6.87
CA ARG A 269 -4.93 -23.52 -7.96
C ARG A 269 -5.06 -22.20 -8.73
N LYS A 270 -6.29 -21.76 -9.01
CA LYS A 270 -6.57 -20.47 -9.67
C LYS A 270 -6.24 -19.26 -8.79
N VAL A 271 -6.49 -19.35 -7.48
CA VAL A 271 -6.12 -18.31 -6.51
C VAL A 271 -4.61 -18.20 -6.38
N GLU A 272 -3.89 -19.32 -6.26
CA GLU A 272 -2.42 -19.33 -6.20
C GLU A 272 -1.80 -18.72 -7.47
N GLY A 273 -2.28 -19.14 -8.65
CA GLY A 273 -1.86 -18.59 -9.95
C GLY A 273 -2.03 -17.07 -10.03
N ARG A 274 -3.24 -16.56 -9.75
CA ARG A 274 -3.50 -15.10 -9.79
C ARG A 274 -2.75 -14.32 -8.71
N THR A 275 -2.53 -14.89 -7.53
CA THR A 275 -1.70 -14.25 -6.51
C THR A 275 -0.25 -14.11 -6.97
N ARG A 276 0.29 -15.11 -7.67
CA ARG A 276 1.64 -15.07 -8.28
C ARG A 276 1.73 -14.01 -9.39
N GLU A 277 0.78 -14.02 -10.34
CA GLU A 277 0.66 -13.02 -11.42
C GLU A 277 0.61 -11.58 -10.86
N LEU A 278 -0.22 -11.34 -9.84
CA LEU A 278 -0.35 -10.03 -9.21
C LEU A 278 0.93 -9.60 -8.48
N ALA A 279 1.59 -10.52 -7.77
CA ALA A 279 2.87 -10.25 -7.10
C ALA A 279 4.02 -9.98 -8.08
N GLU A 280 3.95 -10.50 -9.31
CA GLU A 280 4.90 -10.19 -10.39
C GLU A 280 4.60 -8.81 -11.00
N ALA A 281 3.34 -8.51 -11.30
CA ALA A 281 2.92 -7.20 -11.82
C ALA A 281 3.25 -6.05 -10.86
N VAL A 282 3.00 -6.21 -9.56
CA VAL A 282 3.32 -5.20 -8.52
C VAL A 282 4.83 -4.97 -8.41
N ARG A 283 5.64 -6.04 -8.44
CA ARG A 283 7.12 -5.91 -8.43
C ARG A 283 7.64 -5.21 -9.67
N ALA A 284 7.15 -5.55 -10.87
CA ALA A 284 7.52 -4.90 -12.12
C ALA A 284 7.18 -3.40 -12.11
N ALA A 285 5.98 -3.03 -11.65
CA ALA A 285 5.56 -1.63 -11.51
C ALA A 285 6.44 -0.86 -10.50
N SER A 286 6.77 -1.47 -9.35
CA SER A 286 7.64 -0.85 -8.34
C SER A 286 9.05 -0.59 -8.86
N VAL A 287 9.65 -1.55 -9.58
CA VAL A 287 10.99 -1.40 -10.18
C VAL A 287 10.97 -0.30 -11.25
N ALA A 288 9.93 -0.24 -12.10
CA ALA A 288 9.77 0.81 -13.10
C ALA A 288 9.64 2.21 -12.48
N ASN A 289 8.88 2.36 -11.38
CA ASN A 289 8.76 3.63 -10.66
C ASN A 289 10.07 4.05 -9.97
N HIS A 290 10.85 3.11 -9.41
CA HIS A 290 12.16 3.44 -8.85
C HIS A 290 13.11 3.95 -9.93
N ALA A 291 13.25 3.21 -11.03
CA ALA A 291 14.10 3.58 -12.16
C ALA A 291 13.70 4.93 -12.79
N LYS A 292 12.39 5.21 -12.90
CA LYS A 292 11.86 6.52 -13.33
C LYS A 292 12.34 7.65 -12.41
N SER A 293 12.22 7.45 -11.09
CA SER A 293 12.56 8.46 -10.08
C SER A 293 14.07 8.72 -10.02
N GLU A 294 14.86 7.65 -10.09
CA GLU A 294 16.33 7.68 -10.11
C GLU A 294 16.86 8.35 -11.37
N PHE A 295 16.29 8.03 -12.54
CA PHE A 295 16.60 8.69 -13.81
C PHE A 295 16.31 10.20 -13.76
N VAL A 296 15.15 10.62 -13.25
CA VAL A 296 14.79 12.04 -13.12
C VAL A 296 15.71 12.75 -12.10
N SER A 297 16.11 12.08 -11.02
CA SER A 297 17.10 12.60 -10.06
C SER A 297 18.44 12.85 -10.73
N ASN A 298 19.01 11.83 -11.37
CA ASN A 298 20.32 11.92 -12.01
C ASN A 298 20.32 12.93 -13.16
N MET A 299 19.27 12.95 -13.98
CA MET A 299 19.13 13.95 -15.05
C MET A 299 18.97 15.39 -14.51
N SER A 300 18.37 15.60 -13.33
CA SER A 300 18.42 16.93 -12.71
C SER A 300 19.83 17.35 -12.32
N HIS A 301 20.69 16.44 -11.83
CA HIS A 301 22.07 16.80 -11.48
C HIS A 301 22.87 17.11 -12.75
N GLU A 302 22.79 16.26 -13.77
CA GLU A 302 23.41 16.45 -15.08
C GLU A 302 22.95 17.74 -15.79
N MET A 303 21.69 18.16 -15.63
CA MET A 303 21.21 19.44 -16.18
C MET A 303 21.55 20.64 -15.28
N ARG A 304 21.63 20.48 -13.96
CA ARG A 304 21.91 21.57 -13.01
C ARG A 304 23.37 22.04 -13.11
N THR A 305 24.32 21.12 -13.23
CA THR A 305 25.76 21.45 -13.32
C THR A 305 26.11 22.42 -14.46
N PRO A 306 25.79 22.17 -15.74
CA PRO A 306 26.09 23.11 -16.83
C PRO A 306 25.28 24.41 -16.72
N MET A 307 24.05 24.36 -16.21
CA MET A 307 23.24 25.57 -15.98
C MET A 307 23.84 26.47 -14.90
N ASN A 308 24.33 25.91 -13.80
CA ASN A 308 25.06 26.67 -12.77
C ASN A 308 26.31 27.34 -13.36
N SER A 309 27.07 26.65 -14.22
CA SER A 309 28.22 27.23 -14.92
C SER A 309 27.83 28.39 -15.85
N ILE A 310 26.72 28.26 -16.59
CA ILE A 310 26.19 29.35 -17.45
C ILE A 310 25.79 30.56 -16.61
N LEU A 311 25.08 30.35 -15.49
CA LEU A 311 24.66 31.42 -14.58
C LEU A 311 25.87 32.10 -13.91
N GLY A 312 26.85 31.34 -13.42
CA GLY A 312 28.08 31.86 -12.83
C GLY A 312 28.88 32.70 -13.82
N MET A 313 29.09 32.20 -15.04
CA MET A 313 29.78 32.96 -16.10
C MET A 313 29.00 34.22 -16.51
N SER A 314 27.66 34.17 -16.54
CA SER A 314 26.84 35.35 -16.85
C SER A 314 26.93 36.42 -15.77
N TYR A 315 26.92 36.02 -14.50
CA TYR A 315 27.10 36.92 -13.35
C TYR A 315 28.50 37.56 -13.32
N LEU A 316 29.56 36.78 -13.57
CA LEU A 316 30.94 37.32 -13.67
C LEU A 316 31.07 38.29 -14.85
N ALA A 317 30.48 37.96 -16.01
CA ALA A 317 30.48 38.81 -17.18
C ALA A 317 29.68 40.11 -16.97
N LEU A 318 28.61 40.10 -16.17
CA LEU A 318 27.89 41.31 -15.74
C LEU A 318 28.72 42.18 -14.78
N ARG A 319 29.41 41.56 -13.82
CA ARG A 319 30.32 42.26 -12.89
C ARG A 319 31.50 42.94 -13.58
N ALA A 320 31.92 42.44 -14.75
CA ALA A 320 32.97 43.04 -15.58
C ALA A 320 32.58 44.36 -16.28
N GLN A 321 31.43 44.96 -15.95
CA GLN A 321 30.88 46.18 -16.54
C GLN A 321 30.86 46.15 -18.09
N PRO A 322 30.17 45.16 -18.69
CA PRO A 322 30.07 45.02 -20.13
C PRO A 322 29.26 46.20 -20.72
N ASN A 323 29.37 46.43 -22.03
CA ASN A 323 28.54 47.46 -22.66
C ASN A 323 27.04 47.16 -22.45
N PRO A 324 26.15 48.18 -22.36
CA PRO A 324 24.77 47.99 -21.91
C PRO A 324 23.97 46.93 -22.69
N LYS A 325 24.26 46.75 -23.97
CA LYS A 325 23.59 45.78 -24.83
C LYS A 325 24.05 44.33 -24.58
N VAL A 326 25.29 44.14 -24.15
CA VAL A 326 25.79 42.85 -23.67
C VAL A 326 25.30 42.59 -22.25
N GLY A 327 25.15 43.64 -21.41
CA GLY A 327 24.46 43.57 -20.12
C GLY A 327 23.04 42.99 -20.25
N GLU A 328 22.18 43.61 -21.07
CA GLU A 328 20.80 43.14 -21.32
C GLU A 328 20.76 41.67 -21.77
N TYR A 329 21.73 41.22 -22.59
CA TYR A 329 21.80 39.82 -23.02
C TYR A 329 22.17 38.88 -21.87
N LEU A 330 23.13 39.25 -21.02
CA LEU A 330 23.58 38.44 -19.89
C LEU A 330 22.53 38.38 -18.77
N GLU A 331 21.82 39.48 -18.52
CA GLU A 331 20.65 39.53 -17.64
C GLU A 331 19.58 38.53 -18.10
N ARG A 332 19.21 38.56 -19.38
CA ARG A 332 18.18 37.68 -19.95
C ARG A 332 18.62 36.21 -20.05
N ILE A 333 19.92 35.93 -20.20
CA ILE A 333 20.49 34.58 -20.03
C ILE A 333 20.35 34.13 -18.57
N THR A 334 20.59 35.03 -17.61
CA THR A 334 20.48 34.76 -16.17
C THR A 334 19.03 34.47 -15.77
N GLU A 335 18.07 35.31 -16.16
CA GLU A 335 16.63 35.08 -15.99
C GLU A 335 16.19 33.73 -16.57
N SER A 336 16.56 33.46 -17.83
CA SER A 336 16.14 32.24 -18.52
C SER A 336 16.76 30.98 -17.92
N GLY A 337 17.98 31.07 -17.37
CA GLY A 337 18.63 29.96 -16.70
C GLY A 337 18.06 29.68 -15.31
N GLN A 338 17.75 30.73 -14.54
CA GLN A 338 17.05 30.61 -13.26
C GLN A 338 15.64 30.01 -13.45
N HIS A 339 14.91 30.44 -14.48
CA HIS A 339 13.61 29.86 -14.83
C HIS A 339 13.76 28.36 -15.14
N LEU A 340 14.73 27.94 -15.97
CA LEU A 340 14.94 26.53 -16.29
C LEU A 340 15.30 25.68 -15.06
N LEU A 341 16.14 26.19 -14.15
CA LEU A 341 16.41 25.51 -12.88
C LEU A 341 15.15 25.36 -12.01
N GLY A 342 14.28 26.38 -11.99
CA GLY A 342 12.96 26.29 -11.36
C GLY A 342 12.10 25.17 -11.96
N LEU A 343 12.05 25.04 -13.29
CA LEU A 343 11.27 23.98 -13.96
C LEU A 343 11.82 22.57 -13.67
N ILE A 344 13.15 22.44 -13.57
CA ILE A 344 13.80 21.19 -13.17
C ILE A 344 13.47 20.87 -11.69
N SER A 345 13.41 21.87 -10.82
CA SER A 345 13.01 21.71 -9.42
C SER A 345 11.54 21.29 -9.28
N ASP A 346 10.62 21.88 -10.06
CA ASP A 346 9.21 21.46 -10.13
C ASP A 346 9.10 19.97 -10.51
N ILE A 347 9.84 19.53 -11.53
CA ILE A 347 9.83 18.14 -12.02
C ILE A 347 10.41 17.19 -10.95
N LEU A 348 11.47 17.60 -10.23
CA LEU A 348 12.02 16.84 -9.11
C LEU A 348 11.04 16.70 -7.95
N ASP A 349 10.46 17.80 -7.45
CA ASP A 349 9.49 17.77 -6.35
C ASP A 349 8.29 16.88 -6.74
N PHE A 350 7.76 17.03 -7.96
CA PHE A 350 6.69 16.17 -8.47
C PHE A 350 7.10 14.68 -8.52
N SER A 351 8.31 14.35 -8.96
CA SER A 351 8.79 12.96 -9.00
C SER A 351 9.05 12.37 -7.62
N LYS A 352 9.57 13.17 -6.66
CA LYS A 352 9.72 12.74 -5.26
C LYS A 352 8.37 12.49 -4.60
N ILE A 353 7.37 13.32 -4.91
CA ILE A 353 5.97 13.18 -4.47
C ILE A 353 5.32 11.91 -5.05
N GLU A 354 5.42 11.65 -6.36
CA GLU A 354 4.88 10.40 -6.95
C GLU A 354 5.54 9.14 -6.36
N ALA A 355 6.81 9.23 -5.98
CA ALA A 355 7.56 8.14 -5.36
C ALA A 355 7.32 7.97 -3.85
N GLY A 356 6.58 8.88 -3.19
CA GLY A 356 6.42 8.90 -1.74
C GLY A 356 7.71 9.23 -0.96
N LYS A 357 8.70 9.86 -1.63
CA LYS A 357 10.03 10.22 -1.09
C LYS A 357 10.16 11.71 -0.76
N LEU A 358 9.05 12.43 -0.54
CA LEU A 358 9.07 13.83 -0.08
C LEU A 358 8.59 13.90 1.36
N GLU A 359 9.51 14.29 2.24
CA GLU A 359 9.25 14.52 3.67
C GLU A 359 8.83 15.98 3.92
N ILE A 360 8.14 16.21 5.04
CA ILE A 360 7.61 17.51 5.47
C ILE A 360 8.37 17.94 6.73
N GLU A 361 9.10 19.04 6.66
CA GLU A 361 9.99 19.51 7.74
C GLU A 361 9.26 20.53 8.61
N ALA A 362 8.59 20.06 9.67
CA ALA A 362 7.87 20.93 10.58
C ALA A 362 8.81 21.76 11.47
N ALA A 363 8.72 23.08 11.38
CA ALA A 363 9.51 24.04 12.16
C ALA A 363 8.61 25.14 12.74
N SER A 364 9.07 25.83 13.80
CA SER A 364 8.34 26.96 14.37
C SER A 364 8.53 28.22 13.51
N PHE A 365 7.43 28.86 13.07
CA PHE A 365 7.48 30.04 12.19
C PHE A 365 6.37 31.08 12.47
N SER A 366 6.56 32.29 11.95
CA SER A 366 5.61 33.42 11.99
C SER A 366 4.93 33.58 10.64
N ILE A 367 3.59 33.63 10.61
CA ILE A 367 2.83 33.88 9.37
C ILE A 367 3.13 35.27 8.79
N HIS A 368 3.33 36.28 9.65
CA HIS A 368 3.70 37.62 9.22
C HIS A 368 5.02 37.62 8.45
N ASP A 369 6.03 36.89 8.93
CA ASP A 369 7.35 36.87 8.30
C ASP A 369 7.30 36.16 6.93
N VAL A 370 6.60 35.04 6.84
CA VAL A 370 6.39 34.31 5.58
C VAL A 370 5.67 35.15 4.54
N VAL A 371 4.56 35.81 4.91
CA VAL A 371 3.79 36.64 3.97
C VAL A 371 4.60 37.88 3.57
N ASN A 372 5.31 38.52 4.50
CA ASN A 372 6.18 39.67 4.20
C ASN A 372 7.30 39.29 3.23
N ASP A 373 7.92 38.12 3.37
CA ASP A 373 8.94 37.64 2.43
C ASP A 373 8.37 37.37 1.03
N VAL A 374 7.18 36.75 0.94
CA VAL A 374 6.49 36.53 -0.34
C VAL A 374 6.18 37.86 -1.04
N LEU A 375 5.67 38.85 -0.30
CA LEU A 375 5.38 40.17 -0.86
C LEU A 375 6.66 40.94 -1.24
N ARG A 376 7.73 40.82 -0.44
CA ARG A 376 9.05 41.41 -0.73
C ARG A 376 9.62 40.86 -2.04
N GLN A 377 9.63 39.54 -2.21
CA GLN A 377 10.17 38.87 -3.41
C GLN A 377 9.38 39.20 -4.69
N LEU A 378 8.07 39.46 -4.58
CA LEU A 378 7.21 39.77 -5.72
C LEU A 378 6.97 41.27 -5.96
N SER A 379 7.52 42.14 -5.11
CA SER A 379 7.29 43.59 -5.12
C SER A 379 7.70 44.26 -6.44
N GLU A 380 8.83 43.90 -7.01
CA GLU A 380 9.31 44.48 -8.27
C GLU A 380 8.42 44.05 -9.45
N MET A 381 8.10 42.76 -9.57
CA MET A 381 7.21 42.25 -10.62
C MET A 381 5.83 42.91 -10.60
N ALA A 382 5.27 43.16 -9.40
CA ALA A 382 4.02 43.90 -9.26
C ALA A 382 4.17 45.38 -9.65
N THR A 383 5.27 46.02 -9.24
CA THR A 383 5.56 47.43 -9.55
C THR A 383 5.74 47.65 -11.06
N GLN A 384 6.49 46.79 -11.75
CA GLN A 384 6.64 46.80 -13.21
C GLN A 384 5.28 46.68 -13.94
N LYS A 385 4.29 46.03 -13.32
CA LYS A 385 2.91 45.91 -13.79
C LYS A 385 1.94 46.97 -13.25
N SER A 386 2.39 47.91 -12.42
CA SER A 386 1.51 48.87 -11.71
C SER A 386 0.41 48.23 -10.86
N LEU A 387 0.64 47.02 -10.34
CA LEU A 387 -0.25 46.31 -9.43
C LEU A 387 0.08 46.64 -7.97
N ARG A 388 -0.93 46.86 -7.14
CA ARG A 388 -0.74 46.95 -5.69
C ARG A 388 -0.68 45.54 -5.07
N LEU A 389 0.32 45.30 -4.22
CA LEU A 389 0.36 44.13 -3.34
C LEU A 389 -0.07 44.51 -1.91
N ARG A 390 -0.86 43.65 -1.26
CA ARG A 390 -1.32 43.84 0.12
C ARG A 390 -1.34 42.52 0.90
N ALA A 391 -0.98 42.58 2.17
CA ALA A 391 -1.28 41.54 3.17
C ALA A 391 -2.58 41.85 3.93
N ASP A 392 -3.30 40.80 4.35
CA ASP A 392 -4.55 40.88 5.10
C ASP A 392 -4.57 39.74 6.14
N ILE A 393 -3.84 39.90 7.25
CA ILE A 393 -3.56 38.83 8.23
C ILE A 393 -4.41 39.02 9.49
N ASP A 394 -5.10 37.97 9.89
CA ASP A 394 -5.90 37.88 11.11
C ASP A 394 -5.04 38.04 12.38
N PRO A 395 -5.36 38.99 13.30
CA PRO A 395 -4.62 39.19 14.55
C PRO A 395 -4.50 37.95 15.46
N VAL A 396 -5.39 36.96 15.32
CA VAL A 396 -5.28 35.67 16.03
C VAL A 396 -3.98 34.93 15.68
N LEU A 397 -3.47 35.12 14.46
CA LEU A 397 -2.27 34.46 13.93
C LEU A 397 -0.95 35.16 14.31
N SER A 398 -0.99 36.05 15.32
CA SER A 398 0.18 36.72 15.88
C SER A 398 1.06 35.82 16.75
N ARG A 399 0.56 34.65 17.19
CA ARG A 399 1.36 33.62 17.87
C ARG A 399 2.07 32.73 16.82
N PRO A 400 3.35 32.37 17.00
CA PRO A 400 4.03 31.45 16.08
C PRO A 400 3.36 30.07 16.02
N LEU A 401 3.40 29.46 14.84
CA LEU A 401 2.85 28.14 14.52
C LEU A 401 3.98 27.16 14.20
N HIS A 402 3.65 25.88 14.10
CA HIS A 402 4.62 24.82 13.80
C HIS A 402 4.19 24.02 12.55
N GLY A 403 5.05 23.96 11.52
CA GLY A 403 4.78 23.33 10.22
C GLY A 403 5.87 23.64 9.18
N ASP A 404 5.77 23.10 7.96
CA ASP A 404 6.81 23.30 6.92
C ASP A 404 6.69 24.68 6.25
N VAL A 405 7.45 25.62 6.82
CA VAL A 405 7.58 27.01 6.38
C VAL A 405 8.04 27.14 4.92
N LEU A 406 8.84 26.19 4.40
CA LEU A 406 9.31 26.24 3.01
C LEU A 406 8.18 25.88 2.05
N ARG A 407 7.41 24.82 2.34
CA ARG A 407 6.30 24.37 1.49
C ARG A 407 5.12 25.33 1.52
N VAL A 408 4.81 25.94 2.68
CA VAL A 408 3.85 27.06 2.77
C VAL A 408 4.29 28.23 1.88
N ARG A 409 5.56 28.65 1.98
CA ARG A 409 6.12 29.74 1.15
C ARG A 409 6.11 29.39 -0.35
N GLN A 410 6.40 28.14 -0.72
CA GLN A 410 6.37 27.64 -2.11
C GLN A 410 4.97 27.75 -2.72
N ILE A 411 3.91 27.35 -1.98
CA ILE A 411 2.52 27.46 -2.44
C ILE A 411 2.10 28.94 -2.57
N LEU A 412 2.42 29.77 -1.57
CA LEU A 412 2.11 31.20 -1.60
C LEU A 412 2.78 31.93 -2.76
N LEU A 413 4.07 31.65 -3.03
CA LEU A 413 4.77 32.18 -4.21
C LEU A 413 4.12 31.72 -5.51
N ASN A 414 3.67 30.46 -5.60
CA ASN A 414 3.00 29.95 -6.80
C ASN A 414 1.68 30.70 -7.07
N TYR A 415 0.85 30.88 -6.04
CA TYR A 415 -0.42 31.58 -6.18
C TYR A 415 -0.23 33.08 -6.44
N ALA A 416 0.63 33.77 -5.69
CA ALA A 416 0.87 35.21 -5.83
C ALA A 416 1.58 35.58 -7.14
N SER A 417 2.54 34.77 -7.61
CA SER A 417 3.16 35.00 -8.93
C SER A 417 2.17 34.77 -10.07
N ASN A 418 1.28 33.77 -9.99
CA ASN A 418 0.20 33.58 -10.96
C ASN A 418 -0.82 34.75 -10.92
N ALA A 419 -1.22 35.21 -9.74
CA ALA A 419 -2.09 36.38 -9.58
C ALA A 419 -1.51 37.64 -10.25
N ILE A 420 -0.23 37.95 -10.00
CA ILE A 420 0.49 39.06 -10.67
C ILE A 420 0.56 38.83 -12.18
N LYS A 421 0.83 37.61 -12.62
CA LYS A 421 0.98 37.22 -14.03
C LYS A 421 -0.30 37.37 -14.85
N PHE A 422 -1.45 37.00 -14.29
CA PHE A 422 -2.76 37.06 -14.97
C PHE A 422 -3.56 38.34 -14.72
N SER A 423 -3.19 39.14 -13.71
CA SER A 423 -3.68 40.52 -13.54
C SER A 423 -3.03 41.50 -14.54
N ARG A 424 -3.77 42.55 -14.90
CA ARG A 424 -3.29 43.66 -15.76
C ARG A 424 -3.11 44.97 -15.00
N GLU A 425 -4.05 45.27 -14.13
CA GLU A 425 -4.12 46.45 -13.26
C GLU A 425 -4.94 46.09 -12.00
N GLY A 426 -4.99 46.98 -11.01
CA GLY A 426 -5.70 46.73 -9.75
C GLY A 426 -4.79 46.26 -8.62
N GLU A 427 -5.25 45.28 -7.84
CA GLU A 427 -4.51 44.78 -6.67
C GLU A 427 -4.54 43.25 -6.54
N VAL A 428 -3.52 42.74 -5.84
CA VAL A 428 -3.38 41.33 -5.46
C VAL A 428 -3.25 41.28 -3.94
N VAL A 429 -4.14 40.54 -3.28
CA VAL A 429 -4.26 40.51 -1.82
C VAL A 429 -3.93 39.10 -1.31
N VAL A 430 -2.93 39.00 -0.45
CA VAL A 430 -2.61 37.78 0.31
C VAL A 430 -3.30 37.87 1.67
N ARG A 431 -4.40 37.15 1.84
CA ARG A 431 -5.14 37.06 3.11
C ARG A 431 -4.74 35.80 3.88
N VAL A 432 -4.68 35.88 5.20
CA VAL A 432 -4.55 34.70 6.06
C VAL A 432 -5.50 34.81 7.26
N GLN A 433 -6.35 33.80 7.45
CA GLN A 433 -7.37 33.75 8.51
C GLN A 433 -7.15 32.58 9.47
N GLY A 434 -7.40 32.78 10.76
CA GLY A 434 -7.35 31.73 11.78
C GLY A 434 -8.73 31.16 12.04
N LEU A 435 -9.08 30.04 11.40
CA LEU A 435 -10.33 29.34 11.63
C LEU A 435 -10.18 28.43 12.86
N HIS A 436 -11.28 28.24 13.60
CA HIS A 436 -11.40 27.36 14.78
C HIS A 436 -10.18 27.35 15.75
N PRO A 437 -9.63 28.51 16.17
CA PRO A 437 -8.45 28.55 17.03
C PRO A 437 -8.76 27.91 18.40
N ASP A 438 -7.92 26.96 18.81
CA ASP A 438 -8.08 26.20 20.05
C ASP A 438 -6.78 26.17 20.89
N ALA A 439 -6.72 25.30 21.89
CA ALA A 439 -5.55 25.17 22.76
C ALA A 439 -4.33 24.51 22.08
N ALA A 440 -4.54 23.71 21.03
CA ALA A 440 -3.52 22.97 20.31
C ALA A 440 -3.02 23.69 19.05
N GLY A 441 -3.90 24.39 18.32
CA GLY A 441 -3.56 25.07 17.07
C GLY A 441 -4.67 25.97 16.50
N ALA A 442 -4.64 26.14 15.18
CA ALA A 442 -5.70 26.74 14.40
C ALA A 442 -5.78 26.12 12.98
N ASP A 443 -6.97 26.09 12.40
CA ASP A 443 -7.19 25.80 10.98
C ASP A 443 -6.81 27.05 10.17
N VAL A 444 -5.61 27.09 9.59
CA VAL A 444 -5.13 28.29 8.90
C VAL A 444 -5.56 28.28 7.44
N ARG A 445 -6.28 29.33 7.06
CA ARG A 445 -6.78 29.57 5.71
C ARG A 445 -5.95 30.67 5.04
N PHE A 446 -5.06 30.27 4.14
CA PHE A 446 -4.32 31.19 3.27
C PHE A 446 -5.12 31.41 1.98
N GLU A 447 -5.25 32.66 1.54
CA GLU A 447 -5.95 33.02 0.30
C GLU A 447 -5.12 34.03 -0.50
N VAL A 448 -5.09 33.88 -1.82
CA VAL A 448 -4.54 34.88 -2.75
C VAL A 448 -5.64 35.29 -3.71
N VAL A 449 -6.05 36.55 -3.60
CA VAL A 449 -7.10 37.17 -4.41
C VAL A 449 -6.47 38.03 -5.50
N ASP A 450 -6.92 37.88 -6.75
CA ASP A 450 -6.48 38.63 -7.92
C ASP A 450 -7.65 39.31 -8.64
N CYS A 451 -7.37 40.41 -9.36
CA CYS A 451 -8.31 41.11 -10.23
C CYS A 451 -8.07 40.78 -11.72
N GLY A 452 -7.66 39.55 -12.02
CA GLY A 452 -7.25 39.09 -13.34
C GLY A 452 -8.39 38.64 -14.25
N ILE A 453 -8.03 37.89 -15.29
CA ILE A 453 -8.97 37.43 -16.32
C ILE A 453 -10.07 36.48 -15.82
N GLY A 454 -9.86 35.84 -14.66
CA GLY A 454 -10.73 34.77 -14.15
C GLY A 454 -10.80 33.54 -15.06
N MET A 455 -11.58 32.54 -14.64
CA MET A 455 -11.64 31.22 -15.28
C MET A 455 -13.06 30.66 -15.31
N SER A 456 -13.37 29.83 -16.32
CA SER A 456 -14.63 29.10 -16.39
C SER A 456 -14.64 27.89 -15.42
N ARG A 457 -15.84 27.38 -15.09
CA ARG A 457 -15.98 26.16 -14.26
C ARG A 457 -15.30 24.93 -14.86
N GLU A 458 -15.16 24.87 -16.19
CA GLU A 458 -14.47 23.78 -16.87
C GLU A 458 -12.94 23.90 -16.77
N GLN A 459 -12.42 25.13 -16.73
CA GLN A 459 -11.00 25.40 -16.50
C GLN A 459 -10.63 25.14 -15.04
N THR A 460 -11.41 25.64 -14.06
CA THR A 460 -11.12 25.44 -12.64
C THR A 460 -11.16 23.96 -12.23
N ALA A 461 -12.06 23.15 -12.82
CA ALA A 461 -12.15 21.71 -12.56
C ALA A 461 -10.91 20.90 -12.97
N LYS A 462 -10.06 21.42 -13.87
CA LYS A 462 -8.85 20.73 -14.36
C LYS A 462 -7.54 21.38 -13.88
N LEU A 463 -7.63 22.51 -13.17
CA LEU A 463 -6.50 23.40 -12.88
C LEU A 463 -5.40 22.78 -12.00
N PHE A 464 -5.76 21.80 -11.17
CA PHE A 464 -4.85 21.08 -10.27
C PHE A 464 -4.36 19.73 -10.87
N GLN A 465 -4.64 19.45 -12.15
CA GLN A 465 -4.15 18.27 -12.85
C GLN A 465 -2.76 18.55 -13.44
N ALA A 466 -1.83 17.60 -13.32
CA ALA A 466 -0.46 17.76 -13.81
C ALA A 466 -0.43 18.01 -15.33
N PHE A 467 0.44 18.92 -15.77
CA PHE A 467 0.64 19.36 -17.16
C PHE A 467 -0.59 20.06 -17.81
N HIS A 468 -1.66 20.31 -17.07
CA HIS A 468 -2.84 20.98 -17.63
C HIS A 468 -2.65 22.51 -17.63
N GLN A 469 -2.83 23.14 -18.79
CA GLN A 469 -2.92 24.59 -18.94
C GLN A 469 -4.37 24.99 -19.23
N ALA A 470 -4.77 26.21 -18.84
CA ALA A 470 -6.13 26.71 -19.02
C ALA A 470 -6.43 27.21 -20.44
N ASP A 471 -5.39 27.48 -21.24
CA ASP A 471 -5.50 28.05 -22.58
C ASP A 471 -4.47 27.42 -23.52
N ALA A 472 -4.92 26.70 -24.55
CA ALA A 472 -4.05 26.11 -25.58
C ALA A 472 -3.60 27.13 -26.65
N SER A 473 -4.19 28.34 -26.63
CA SER A 473 -4.24 29.25 -27.78
C SER A 473 -3.16 30.35 -27.80
N THR A 474 -2.44 30.60 -26.70
CA THR A 474 -1.51 31.76 -26.54
C THR A 474 -0.08 31.37 -26.14
N THR A 475 0.46 30.33 -26.77
CA THR A 475 1.63 29.52 -26.34
C THR A 475 3.02 30.20 -26.35
N ARG A 476 3.17 31.53 -26.44
CA ARG A 476 4.48 32.19 -26.73
C ARG A 476 4.86 33.48 -25.98
N ARG A 477 4.20 33.86 -24.87
CA ARG A 477 4.70 34.97 -24.02
C ARG A 477 4.89 34.66 -22.53
N TYR A 478 4.05 33.82 -21.92
CA TYR A 478 4.11 33.58 -20.45
C TYR A 478 3.81 32.12 -20.03
N GLY A 479 4.11 31.14 -20.89
CA GLY A 479 3.87 29.72 -20.59
C GLY A 479 4.73 29.22 -19.41
N GLY A 480 4.12 28.47 -18.48
CA GLY A 480 4.80 27.73 -17.41
C GLY A 480 4.46 26.24 -17.50
N THR A 481 5.15 25.39 -16.71
CA THR A 481 5.08 23.91 -16.81
C THR A 481 3.69 23.28 -16.69
N GLY A 482 2.73 23.94 -16.03
CA GLY A 482 1.47 23.29 -15.62
C GLY A 482 1.67 22.26 -14.51
N LEU A 483 2.84 22.24 -13.84
CA LEU A 483 3.12 21.40 -12.68
C LEU A 483 2.85 22.13 -11.36
N GLY A 484 3.20 23.42 -11.26
CA GLY A 484 3.15 24.18 -10.01
C GLY A 484 1.86 24.04 -9.19
N LEU A 485 0.68 24.10 -9.81
CA LEU A 485 -0.61 23.94 -9.08
C LEU A 485 -0.87 22.49 -8.65
N ALA A 486 -0.46 21.50 -9.45
CA ALA A 486 -0.55 20.09 -9.07
C ALA A 486 0.42 19.75 -7.91
N ILE A 487 1.61 20.36 -7.91
CA ILE A 487 2.56 20.31 -6.79
C ILE A 487 1.95 20.98 -5.56
N CYS A 488 1.32 22.16 -5.68
CA CYS A 488 0.66 22.83 -4.56
C CYS A 488 -0.41 21.95 -3.90
N ARG A 489 -1.21 21.21 -4.69
CA ARG A 489 -2.16 20.25 -4.13
C ARG A 489 -1.46 19.12 -3.39
N LYS A 490 -0.47 18.50 -4.01
CA LYS A 490 0.27 17.39 -3.38
C LYS A 490 1.01 17.78 -2.12
N LEU A 491 1.54 19.00 -2.04
CA LEU A 491 2.14 19.55 -0.82
C LEU A 491 1.08 19.78 0.26
N ALA A 492 -0.11 20.25 -0.09
CA ALA A 492 -1.23 20.37 0.86
C ALA A 492 -1.72 18.98 1.35
N ASP A 493 -1.90 18.02 0.45
CA ASP A 493 -2.25 16.63 0.78
C ASP A 493 -1.27 16.05 1.83
N LEU A 494 0.05 16.26 1.62
CA LEU A 494 1.12 15.79 2.53
C LEU A 494 1.19 16.56 3.86
N MET A 495 0.77 17.83 3.88
CA MET A 495 0.65 18.63 5.12
C MET A 495 -0.71 18.46 5.82
N GLY A 496 -1.54 17.47 5.42
CA GLY A 496 -2.84 17.19 6.04
C GLY A 496 -3.93 18.23 5.73
N GLY A 497 -3.76 18.99 4.65
CA GLY A 497 -4.65 20.08 4.22
C GLY A 497 -5.40 19.82 2.92
N ASP A 498 -5.94 20.89 2.33
CA ASP A 498 -6.54 20.89 1.00
C ASP A 498 -6.34 22.26 0.31
N VAL A 499 -6.51 22.29 -1.02
CA VAL A 499 -6.41 23.50 -1.86
C VAL A 499 -7.56 23.60 -2.85
N GLY A 500 -7.84 24.83 -3.26
CA GLY A 500 -8.82 25.07 -4.32
C GLY A 500 -8.73 26.46 -4.91
N VAL A 501 -9.71 26.75 -5.77
CA VAL A 501 -9.86 28.05 -6.42
C VAL A 501 -11.34 28.40 -6.54
N VAL A 502 -11.66 29.67 -6.31
CA VAL A 502 -12.95 30.28 -6.67
C VAL A 502 -12.65 31.33 -7.72
N SER A 503 -13.32 31.32 -8.86
CA SER A 503 -13.05 32.26 -9.96
C SER A 503 -14.26 32.39 -10.87
N GLU A 504 -14.47 33.58 -11.42
CA GLU A 504 -15.48 33.85 -12.45
C GLU A 504 -14.84 34.69 -13.58
N PRO A 505 -15.15 34.43 -14.86
CA PRO A 505 -14.53 35.14 -15.98
C PRO A 505 -14.75 36.66 -15.92
N GLY A 506 -13.66 37.43 -15.95
CA GLY A 506 -13.67 38.89 -15.85
C GLY A 506 -13.76 39.45 -14.43
N ALA A 507 -13.90 38.61 -13.40
CA ALA A 507 -13.94 39.02 -11.99
C ALA A 507 -12.70 38.62 -11.18
N GLY A 508 -11.72 37.95 -11.81
CA GLY A 508 -10.49 37.47 -11.18
C GLY A 508 -10.60 36.09 -10.53
N SER A 509 -9.69 35.80 -9.60
CA SER A 509 -9.58 34.51 -8.92
C SER A 509 -9.22 34.66 -7.45
N MET A 510 -9.64 33.70 -6.65
CA MET A 510 -9.22 33.48 -5.27
C MET A 510 -8.69 32.04 -5.15
N PHE A 511 -7.38 31.89 -5.16
CA PHE A 511 -6.71 30.63 -4.83
C PHE A 511 -6.62 30.50 -3.31
N TRP A 512 -6.78 29.29 -2.78
CA TRP A 512 -6.74 29.06 -1.35
C TRP A 512 -6.05 27.76 -0.96
N LEU A 513 -5.45 27.78 0.23
CA LEU A 513 -4.81 26.67 0.93
C LEU A 513 -5.36 26.62 2.36
N HIS A 514 -5.74 25.43 2.82
CA HIS A 514 -6.16 25.16 4.18
C HIS A 514 -5.16 24.21 4.84
N LEU A 515 -4.62 24.56 6.00
CA LEU A 515 -3.70 23.73 6.79
C LEU A 515 -4.08 23.70 8.27
N PRO A 516 -4.23 22.53 8.91
CA PRO A 516 -4.31 22.43 10.36
C PRO A 516 -2.91 22.65 10.94
N LEU A 517 -2.66 23.79 11.60
CA LEU A 517 -1.34 24.15 12.13
C LEU A 517 -1.34 24.22 13.66
N PRO A 518 -0.56 23.38 14.37
CA PRO A 518 -0.41 23.50 15.81
C PRO A 518 0.38 24.75 16.22
N TRP A 519 0.13 25.26 17.42
CA TRP A 519 0.89 26.37 17.99
C TRP A 519 2.33 25.96 18.30
N ALA A 520 3.28 26.87 18.07
CA ALA A 520 4.65 26.68 18.54
C ALA A 520 4.68 26.64 20.08
N HIS A 521 5.46 25.69 20.61
CA HIS A 521 5.66 25.50 22.04
C HIS A 521 6.94 26.16 22.56
N ASP A 522 7.99 26.23 21.72
CA ASP A 522 9.23 26.96 22.00
C ASP A 522 9.33 28.26 21.22
N ILE A 523 9.85 29.31 21.87
CA ILE A 523 10.08 30.63 21.28
C ILE A 523 11.57 31.02 21.44
N PRO A 524 12.43 30.70 20.45
CA PRO A 524 13.66 31.46 20.23
C PRO A 524 13.27 32.90 19.88
N ALA A 525 13.75 33.88 20.63
CA ALA A 525 13.42 35.29 20.38
C ALA A 525 13.96 35.73 19.00
N ALA A 526 13.08 36.28 18.16
CA ALA A 526 13.42 36.69 16.80
C ALA A 526 14.54 37.74 16.79
N ARG A 527 15.69 37.40 16.21
CA ARG A 527 16.72 38.39 15.85
C ARG A 527 16.26 39.13 14.58
N PRO A 528 16.21 40.47 14.56
CA PRO A 528 15.73 41.21 13.39
C PRO A 528 16.70 41.08 12.21
N ALA A 529 16.15 40.75 11.03
CA ALA A 529 16.91 40.79 9.79
C ALA A 529 17.29 42.24 9.46
N SER A 530 18.59 42.53 9.35
CA SER A 530 19.08 43.81 8.84
C SER A 530 20.30 43.58 7.94
N ASN A 531 20.30 44.23 6.77
CA ASN A 531 21.30 43.99 5.73
C ASN A 531 22.60 44.75 6.04
N GLN A 532 23.43 44.18 6.92
CA GLN A 532 24.77 44.69 7.26
C GLN A 532 25.90 43.70 6.91
N TRP A 533 25.61 42.65 6.13
CA TRP A 533 26.55 41.57 5.83
C TRP A 533 27.72 41.98 4.91
N GLU A 534 27.60 43.06 4.15
CA GLU A 534 28.61 43.55 3.19
C GLU A 534 29.98 43.89 3.81
N ARG A 535 30.10 43.91 5.15
CA ARG A 535 31.36 44.12 5.88
C ARG A 535 31.56 43.17 7.08
N SER A 536 30.73 42.15 7.25
CA SER A 536 30.66 41.39 8.51
C SER A 536 31.75 40.33 8.71
N LEU A 537 32.48 39.93 7.66
CA LEU A 537 33.50 38.88 7.73
C LEU A 537 34.95 39.43 7.70
N ALA A 538 35.11 40.74 7.92
CA ALA A 538 36.38 41.44 7.86
C ALA A 538 37.41 40.90 8.88
N GLY A 539 38.47 40.25 8.37
CA GLY A 539 39.57 39.71 9.18
C GLY A 539 39.42 38.24 9.59
N THR A 540 38.30 37.60 9.28
CA THR A 540 38.07 36.16 9.46
C THR A 540 38.85 35.35 8.42
N THR A 541 39.39 34.18 8.79
CA THR A 541 39.93 33.21 7.82
C THR A 541 38.94 32.07 7.57
N VAL A 542 38.59 31.82 6.30
CA VAL A 542 37.72 30.70 5.90
C VAL A 542 38.50 29.75 4.98
N LEU A 543 38.43 28.45 5.24
CA LEU A 543 38.95 27.40 4.37
C LEU A 543 37.83 26.86 3.48
N VAL A 544 37.97 26.97 2.16
CA VAL A 544 37.09 26.35 1.17
C VAL A 544 37.71 25.02 0.74
N VAL A 545 36.97 23.92 0.89
CA VAL A 545 37.34 22.58 0.44
C VAL A 545 36.30 22.11 -0.57
N ASP A 546 36.72 21.94 -1.82
CA ASP A 546 35.86 21.60 -2.97
C ASP A 546 36.77 21.06 -4.08
N ASP A 547 36.39 19.97 -4.76
CA ASP A 547 37.26 19.38 -5.80
C ASP A 547 37.27 20.19 -7.11
N ASN A 548 36.25 21.03 -7.31
CA ASN A 548 36.02 21.76 -8.54
C ASN A 548 36.54 23.20 -8.46
N HIS A 549 37.59 23.50 -9.21
CA HIS A 549 38.20 24.83 -9.30
C HIS A 549 37.23 25.98 -9.63
N LEU A 550 36.08 25.72 -10.29
CA LEU A 550 35.06 26.74 -10.52
C LEU A 550 34.29 27.07 -9.24
N ASN A 551 33.89 26.05 -8.46
CA ASN A 551 33.25 26.25 -7.15
C ASN A 551 34.22 26.97 -6.19
N GLN A 552 35.48 26.51 -6.13
CA GLN A 552 36.54 27.16 -5.36
C GLN A 552 36.63 28.65 -5.69
N ARG A 553 36.64 29.01 -6.98
CA ARG A 553 36.70 30.40 -7.45
C ARG A 553 35.49 31.22 -7.02
N VAL A 554 34.27 30.73 -7.26
CA VAL A 554 33.02 31.44 -6.90
C VAL A 554 32.90 31.62 -5.39
N ALA A 555 33.16 30.58 -4.59
CA ALA A 555 33.13 30.67 -3.14
C ALA A 555 34.19 31.65 -2.59
N SER A 556 35.40 31.64 -3.18
CA SER A 556 36.47 32.57 -2.79
C SER A 556 36.09 34.03 -3.07
N GLU A 557 35.61 34.34 -4.27
CA GLU A 557 35.23 35.71 -4.64
C GLU A 557 34.07 36.26 -3.79
N LEU A 558 33.11 35.41 -3.39
CA LEU A 558 32.04 35.82 -2.46
C LEU A 558 32.60 36.12 -1.05
N LEU A 559 33.47 35.27 -0.52
CA LEU A 559 34.09 35.47 0.79
C LEU A 559 35.02 36.69 0.83
N GLU A 560 35.82 36.91 -0.20
CA GLU A 560 36.74 38.04 -0.33
C GLU A 560 35.97 39.37 -0.44
N VAL A 561 34.84 39.40 -1.16
CA VAL A 561 33.92 40.56 -1.21
C VAL A 561 33.37 40.92 0.17
N ALA A 562 33.12 39.93 1.04
CA ALA A 562 32.70 40.14 2.43
C ALA A 562 33.85 40.46 3.41
N GLY A 563 35.10 40.53 2.93
CA GLY A 563 36.29 40.90 3.69
C GLY A 563 37.02 39.73 4.39
N ALA A 564 36.64 38.49 4.13
CA ALA A 564 37.32 37.31 4.67
C ALA A 564 38.63 37.01 3.91
N ARG A 565 39.59 36.39 4.59
CA ARG A 565 40.76 35.77 3.97
C ARG A 565 40.42 34.32 3.62
N VAL A 566 40.54 33.95 2.36
CA VAL A 566 40.25 32.59 1.91
C VAL A 566 41.52 31.74 1.84
N LEU A 567 41.40 30.48 2.23
CA LEU A 567 42.33 29.39 1.93
C LEU A 567 41.59 28.32 1.14
N ILE A 568 42.28 27.60 0.25
CA ILE A 568 41.66 26.63 -0.67
C ILE A 568 42.34 25.26 -0.51
N ALA A 569 41.53 24.20 -0.51
CA ALA A 569 41.96 22.80 -0.62
C ALA A 569 41.08 22.06 -1.64
N GLY A 570 41.66 21.08 -2.36
CA GLY A 570 40.95 20.30 -3.38
C GLY A 570 40.35 18.98 -2.91
N ASP A 571 40.63 18.59 -1.66
CA ASP A 571 40.28 17.29 -1.07
C ASP A 571 40.46 17.34 0.46
N GLY A 572 39.97 16.31 1.17
CA GLY A 572 40.07 16.23 2.64
C GLY A 572 41.49 16.12 3.21
N LEU A 573 42.45 15.49 2.52
CA LEU A 573 43.85 15.41 2.96
C LEU A 573 44.55 16.76 2.81
N SER A 574 44.27 17.47 1.71
CA SER A 574 44.69 18.86 1.51
C SER A 574 44.11 19.78 2.59
N ALA A 575 42.84 19.59 2.98
CA ALA A 575 42.21 20.37 4.05
C ALA A 575 42.88 20.17 5.41
N LEU A 576 43.12 18.92 5.82
CA LEU A 576 43.88 18.58 7.04
C LEU A 576 45.30 19.17 7.01
N SER A 577 45.96 19.12 5.85
CA SER A 577 47.30 19.68 5.65
C SER A 577 47.33 21.21 5.78
N VAL A 578 46.27 21.91 5.38
CA VAL A 578 46.10 23.35 5.56
C VAL A 578 45.82 23.70 7.03
N LEU A 579 44.93 22.97 7.70
CA LEU A 579 44.61 23.18 9.12
C LEU A 579 45.83 22.99 10.03
N ALA A 580 46.69 22.01 9.73
CA ALA A 580 47.95 21.79 10.45
C ALA A 580 48.95 22.96 10.33
N GLN A 581 48.84 23.80 9.29
CA GLN A 581 49.78 24.89 9.00
C GLN A 581 49.20 26.29 9.26
N HIS A 582 47.88 26.43 9.27
CA HIS A 582 47.20 27.72 9.32
C HIS A 582 46.02 27.71 10.29
N ARG A 583 45.91 28.79 11.09
CA ARG A 583 44.66 29.07 11.82
C ARG A 583 43.58 29.52 10.84
N VAL A 584 42.40 28.95 11.04
CA VAL A 584 41.17 29.09 10.28
C VAL A 584 40.05 29.29 11.30
N ASP A 585 39.09 30.17 11.03
CA ASP A 585 37.95 30.45 11.91
C ASP A 585 36.68 29.67 11.50
N CYS A 586 36.58 29.21 10.24
CA CYS A 586 35.52 28.33 9.74
C CYS A 586 35.98 27.55 8.49
N VAL A 587 35.51 26.31 8.34
CA VAL A 587 35.70 25.47 7.14
C VAL A 587 34.37 25.35 6.39
N LEU A 588 34.41 25.55 5.07
CA LEU A 588 33.37 25.18 4.12
C LEU A 588 33.82 23.89 3.43
N MET A 589 33.12 22.79 3.66
CA MET A 589 33.55 21.44 3.27
C MET A 589 32.57 20.80 2.29
N ASP A 590 32.98 20.53 1.06
CA ASP A 590 32.19 19.67 0.17
C ASP A 590 32.05 18.26 0.78
N VAL A 591 30.85 17.69 0.70
CA VAL A 591 30.56 16.34 1.20
C VAL A 591 31.18 15.29 0.29
N GLN A 592 31.14 15.50 -1.04
CA GLN A 592 31.54 14.50 -2.04
C GLN A 592 32.82 14.93 -2.76
N MET A 593 33.95 14.30 -2.40
CA MET A 593 35.27 14.59 -2.98
C MET A 593 36.07 13.29 -3.22
N PRO A 594 36.96 13.25 -4.22
CA PRO A 594 37.88 12.13 -4.42
C PRO A 594 38.96 12.07 -3.33
N LEU A 595 39.61 10.90 -3.19
CA LEU A 595 40.65 10.55 -2.20
C LEU A 595 40.19 10.53 -0.73
N MET A 596 39.53 11.59 -0.26
CA MET A 596 38.94 11.71 1.07
C MET A 596 37.71 12.61 1.00
N ASP A 597 36.54 12.04 1.29
CA ASP A 597 35.26 12.76 1.33
C ASP A 597 35.17 13.71 2.54
N GLY A 598 34.19 14.61 2.52
CA GLY A 598 34.01 15.63 3.56
C GLY A 598 33.60 15.08 4.92
N LEU A 599 32.93 13.92 4.96
CA LEU A 599 32.50 13.28 6.22
C LEU A 599 33.71 12.71 6.95
N GLU A 600 34.54 11.96 6.24
CA GLU A 600 35.79 11.39 6.75
C GLU A 600 36.83 12.48 7.12
N ALA A 601 36.92 13.55 6.31
CA ALA A 601 37.71 14.72 6.66
C ALA A 601 37.21 15.37 7.98
N THR A 602 35.89 15.50 8.16
CA THR A 602 35.33 16.11 9.37
C THR A 602 35.53 15.25 10.61
N ARG A 603 35.38 13.92 10.54
CA ARG A 603 35.70 13.02 11.65
C ARG A 603 37.12 13.23 12.17
N ARG A 604 38.09 13.30 11.25
CA ARG A 604 39.51 13.54 11.58
C ARG A 604 39.78 14.94 12.14
N ILE A 605 39.01 15.96 11.73
CA ILE A 605 39.03 17.29 12.35
C ILE A 605 38.48 17.25 13.79
N ARG A 606 37.51 16.38 14.09
CA ARG A 606 36.94 16.20 15.45
C ARG A 606 37.79 15.32 16.37
N GLU A 607 38.58 14.41 15.81
CA GLU A 607 39.55 13.60 16.57
C GLU A 607 40.71 14.43 17.13
N ASP A 608 41.06 15.56 16.49
CA ASP A 608 42.06 16.49 17.02
C ASP A 608 41.45 17.50 17.99
N SER A 609 41.86 17.38 19.26
CA SER A 609 41.56 18.32 20.35
C SER A 609 41.82 19.81 20.06
N VAL A 610 42.65 20.14 19.07
CA VAL A 610 42.95 21.52 18.64
C VAL A 610 41.87 22.09 17.69
N PHE A 611 41.08 21.23 17.03
CA PHE A 611 40.05 21.63 16.07
C PHE A 611 38.64 21.12 16.40
N GLY A 612 38.45 20.46 17.56
CA GLY A 612 37.15 19.96 18.02
C GLY A 612 36.01 20.99 17.93
N ASP A 613 36.24 22.24 18.35
CA ASP A 613 35.26 23.34 18.33
C ASP A 613 35.23 24.13 17.00
N LEU A 614 36.05 23.79 16.00
CA LEU A 614 36.14 24.55 14.74
C LEU A 614 34.83 24.41 13.94
N PRO A 615 34.15 25.51 13.54
CA PRO A 615 32.98 25.42 12.67
C PRO A 615 33.33 24.76 11.34
N VAL A 616 32.69 23.63 11.03
CA VAL A 616 32.74 22.93 9.74
C VAL A 616 31.33 22.93 9.18
N ILE A 617 31.12 23.67 8.10
CA ILE A 617 29.84 23.83 7.41
C ILE A 617 29.90 23.04 6.11
N ALA A 618 28.98 22.10 5.92
CA ALA A 618 28.89 21.30 4.71
C ALA A 618 28.53 22.16 3.49
N MET A 619 29.01 21.80 2.31
CA MET A 619 28.51 22.29 1.03
C MET A 619 27.95 21.09 0.25
N THR A 620 26.63 20.99 0.10
CA THR A 620 25.97 19.83 -0.52
C THR A 620 25.10 20.23 -1.71
N ALA A 621 25.06 19.39 -2.75
CA ALA A 621 24.17 19.56 -3.90
C ALA A 621 22.68 19.32 -3.57
N ASN A 622 22.37 18.70 -2.42
CA ASN A 622 21.02 18.43 -1.95
C ASN A 622 20.96 18.61 -0.41
N ALA A 623 20.53 19.78 0.03
CA ALA A 623 20.58 20.22 1.42
C ALA A 623 19.47 19.66 2.34
N ARG A 624 18.93 18.47 2.05
CA ARG A 624 17.81 17.82 2.77
C ARG A 624 17.85 16.29 2.58
N GLY A 625 17.85 15.52 3.66
CA GLY A 625 17.75 14.04 3.63
C GLY A 625 18.95 13.32 4.28
N GLU A 626 19.24 12.09 3.81
CA GLU A 626 20.26 11.19 4.37
C GLU A 626 21.67 11.82 4.47
N ASP A 627 22.00 12.74 3.55
CA ASP A 627 23.23 13.55 3.58
C ASP A 627 23.35 14.36 4.89
N GLU A 628 22.26 14.96 5.37
CA GLU A 628 22.26 15.88 6.52
C GLU A 628 22.49 15.13 7.84
N GLN A 629 21.89 13.94 7.98
CA GLN A 629 22.14 13.06 9.11
C GLN A 629 23.58 12.55 9.11
N SER A 630 24.09 12.15 7.95
CA SER A 630 25.49 11.74 7.77
C SER A 630 26.48 12.87 8.12
N CYS A 631 26.17 14.11 7.74
CA CYS A 631 26.93 15.30 8.10
C CYS A 631 26.94 15.56 9.62
N ARG A 632 25.77 15.47 10.28
CA ARG A 632 25.66 15.61 11.74
C ARG A 632 26.44 14.52 12.49
N GLU A 633 26.34 13.27 12.06
CA GLU A 633 27.07 12.14 12.66
C GLU A 633 28.59 12.22 12.44
N ALA A 634 29.03 12.84 11.33
CA ALA A 634 30.44 13.18 11.11
C ALA A 634 30.92 14.41 11.93
N GLY A 635 30.02 15.13 12.61
CA GLY A 635 30.33 16.28 13.45
C GLY A 635 30.35 17.63 12.71
N MET A 636 29.71 17.75 11.55
CA MET A 636 29.50 19.04 10.88
C MET A 636 28.46 19.89 11.64
N ASN A 637 28.66 21.21 11.64
CA ASN A 637 27.86 22.17 12.41
C ASN A 637 26.58 22.61 11.70
N ASP A 638 26.65 22.76 10.37
CA ASP A 638 25.59 23.30 9.51
C ASP A 638 25.86 22.90 8.04
N PHE A 639 25.00 23.28 7.11
CA PHE A 639 25.11 22.96 5.69
C PHE A 639 24.62 24.10 4.78
N ILE A 640 25.22 24.23 3.60
CA ILE A 640 24.87 25.20 2.56
C ILE A 640 24.59 24.45 1.25
N ALA A 641 23.48 24.80 0.60
CA ALA A 641 23.12 24.23 -0.70
C ALA A 641 24.03 24.77 -1.81
N LYS A 642 24.50 23.89 -2.70
CA LYS A 642 25.12 24.25 -3.98
C LYS A 642 24.02 24.40 -5.06
N PRO A 643 24.02 25.47 -5.88
CA PRO A 643 24.99 26.56 -5.93
C PRO A 643 24.79 27.57 -4.80
N VAL A 644 25.91 28.15 -4.37
CA VAL A 644 25.98 29.13 -3.28
C VAL A 644 25.27 30.43 -3.67
N MET A 645 24.01 30.61 -3.23
CA MET A 645 23.30 31.87 -3.39
C MET A 645 23.81 32.91 -2.37
N PRO A 646 24.28 34.10 -2.79
CA PRO A 646 24.98 35.04 -1.90
C PRO A 646 24.20 35.40 -0.63
N GLU A 647 22.91 35.72 -0.74
CA GLU A 647 22.06 36.07 0.42
C GLU A 647 22.03 34.97 1.48
N GLN A 648 21.88 33.70 1.05
CA GLN A 648 21.81 32.54 1.96
C GLN A 648 23.19 32.20 2.54
N PHE A 649 24.24 32.37 1.73
CA PHE A 649 25.64 32.14 2.10
C PHE A 649 26.09 33.07 3.23
N TYR A 650 25.92 34.38 3.04
CA TYR A 650 26.28 35.37 4.06
C TYR A 650 25.38 35.25 5.29
N ALA A 651 24.08 34.93 5.12
CA ALA A 651 23.18 34.68 6.25
C ALA A 651 23.70 33.55 7.16
N LYS A 652 23.96 32.35 6.62
CA LYS A 652 24.48 31.22 7.42
C LYS A 652 25.89 31.49 7.97
N LEU A 653 26.82 31.99 7.15
CA LEU A 653 28.17 32.33 7.63
C LEU A 653 28.15 33.35 8.78
N SER A 654 27.28 34.36 8.72
CA SER A 654 27.17 35.37 9.79
C SER A 654 26.67 34.78 11.12
N GLN A 655 25.91 33.68 11.11
CA GLN A 655 25.44 33.04 12.34
C GLN A 655 26.58 32.33 13.09
N TRP A 656 27.51 31.70 12.37
CA TRP A 656 28.66 31.01 12.94
C TRP A 656 29.88 31.90 13.21
N LEU A 657 29.98 33.04 12.52
CA LEU A 657 31.15 33.94 12.58
C LEU A 657 30.89 35.24 13.36
N ALA A 658 29.68 35.48 13.86
CA ALA A 658 29.36 36.63 14.70
C ALA A 658 29.99 36.54 16.10
N ARG A 659 31.25 37.00 16.22
CA ARG A 659 31.79 37.45 17.51
C ARG A 659 30.92 38.58 18.05
N GLU A 660 30.63 38.59 19.36
CA GLU A 660 30.04 39.76 20.00
C GLU A 660 30.95 40.99 19.78
N PRO A 661 30.38 42.19 19.54
CA PRO A 661 31.18 43.40 19.40
C PRO A 661 31.82 43.75 20.74
N ALA A 662 33.10 43.41 20.90
CA ALA A 662 33.90 43.77 22.06
C ALA A 662 33.89 45.30 22.23
N LYS A 663 33.36 45.75 23.36
CA LYS A 663 33.45 47.16 23.76
C LYS A 663 34.89 47.47 24.12
N ASP A 664 35.58 48.25 23.28
CA ASP A 664 36.14 49.55 23.69
C ASP A 664 36.98 50.22 22.57
N ALA A 665 37.01 51.56 22.64
CA ALA A 665 37.94 52.46 21.90
C ALA A 665 37.69 52.61 20.36
N PRO A 666 38.18 53.69 19.70
CA PRO A 666 37.24 54.63 19.11
C PRO A 666 37.36 54.88 17.59
N MET A 667 36.30 55.46 17.04
CA MET A 667 36.10 55.82 15.64
C MET A 667 36.93 57.04 15.18
N ALA A 668 37.44 57.00 13.94
CA ALA A 668 37.97 58.13 13.18
C ALA A 668 37.33 58.18 11.76
N LEU A 669 37.30 59.35 11.10
CA LEU A 669 36.38 59.67 10.00
C LEU A 669 37.02 59.67 8.58
N ALA A 670 36.16 59.46 7.57
CA ALA A 670 36.27 59.81 6.13
C ALA A 670 37.40 59.12 5.30
N ALA A 671 37.17 58.48 4.13
CA ALA A 671 36.46 58.85 2.88
C ALA A 671 37.26 59.83 1.97
N PRO A 672 37.13 59.81 0.61
CA PRO A 672 36.26 59.00 -0.26
C PRO A 672 37.02 58.19 -1.34
N VAL A 673 36.30 57.68 -2.36
CA VAL A 673 36.84 57.00 -3.57
C VAL A 673 37.12 58.00 -4.71
N PRO A 674 38.16 57.77 -5.54
CA PRO A 674 38.23 58.29 -6.91
C PRO A 674 38.22 57.17 -7.97
N ASP A 675 37.56 57.45 -9.09
CA ASP A 675 37.52 56.63 -10.32
C ASP A 675 38.60 57.12 -11.32
N ALA A 676 39.20 56.21 -12.11
CA ALA A 676 40.09 56.52 -13.22
C ALA A 676 40.33 55.31 -14.14
N ALA A 677 40.26 55.53 -15.46
CA ALA A 677 40.53 54.52 -16.49
C ALA A 677 42.04 54.36 -16.82
N ALA A 678 42.37 53.27 -17.53
CA ALA A 678 43.73 52.91 -17.92
C ALA A 678 44.35 53.84 -18.98
N PRO A 679 45.68 53.74 -19.16
CA PRO A 679 46.20 53.39 -20.49
C PRO A 679 47.16 52.20 -20.47
N ALA A 680 47.42 51.62 -21.64
CA ALA A 680 48.47 50.63 -21.85
C ALA A 680 49.64 51.25 -22.63
N ASP A 681 50.88 50.90 -22.29
CA ASP A 681 51.78 50.19 -23.23
C ASP A 681 52.96 49.48 -22.50
N ASP A 682 53.50 48.45 -23.14
CA ASP A 682 54.76 47.70 -22.94
C ASP A 682 55.41 47.39 -21.54
N SER A 683 55.94 46.16 -21.41
CA SER A 683 57.00 45.71 -20.46
C SER A 683 56.65 45.22 -19.02
N GLU A 684 55.57 44.46 -18.84
CA GLU A 684 55.30 43.68 -17.60
C GLU A 684 55.73 42.18 -17.74
N VAL A 685 57.04 41.90 -17.67
CA VAL A 685 57.57 40.50 -17.61
C VAL A 685 57.12 39.76 -16.34
N ILE A 686 56.94 40.53 -15.26
CA ILE A 686 56.14 40.22 -14.07
C ILE A 686 55.13 41.36 -13.91
N ASP A 687 53.89 41.00 -13.58
CA ASP A 687 52.90 41.89 -12.99
C ASP A 687 53.23 42.07 -11.51
N LEU A 688 53.71 43.26 -11.14
CA LEU A 688 54.12 43.53 -9.76
C LEU A 688 52.94 43.78 -8.81
N SER A 689 51.75 44.06 -9.35
CA SER A 689 50.54 44.30 -8.53
C SER A 689 50.12 43.05 -7.76
N VAL A 690 50.35 41.86 -8.33
CA VAL A 690 50.12 40.55 -7.68
C VAL A 690 50.98 40.40 -6.42
N LEU A 691 52.29 40.68 -6.52
CA LEU A 691 53.21 40.65 -5.38
C LEU A 691 52.88 41.73 -4.33
N VAL A 692 52.48 42.93 -4.77
CA VAL A 692 52.05 44.01 -3.87
C VAL A 692 50.75 43.65 -3.14
N ALA A 693 49.77 43.02 -3.80
CA ALA A 693 48.53 42.57 -3.20
C ALA A 693 48.78 41.46 -2.15
N LEU A 694 49.53 40.41 -2.52
CA LEU A 694 49.88 39.29 -1.63
C LEU A 694 50.63 39.74 -0.36
N THR A 695 51.46 40.78 -0.47
CA THR A 695 52.27 41.28 0.66
C THR A 695 51.64 42.45 1.41
N ARG A 696 50.51 43.00 0.92
CA ARG A 696 49.92 44.29 1.35
C ARG A 696 50.94 45.43 1.30
N ASN A 697 51.66 45.53 0.17
CA ASN A 697 52.70 46.54 -0.10
C ASN A 697 53.81 46.61 0.97
N ASN A 698 54.22 45.45 1.52
CA ASN A 698 55.30 45.38 2.50
C ASN A 698 56.64 45.05 1.80
N PRO A 699 57.58 46.02 1.67
CA PRO A 699 58.76 45.84 0.82
C PRO A 699 59.68 44.71 1.26
N LYS A 700 59.79 44.43 2.58
CA LYS A 700 60.57 43.27 3.06
C LYS A 700 59.94 41.96 2.61
N LYS A 701 58.63 41.80 2.75
CA LYS A 701 57.93 40.58 2.31
C LYS A 701 57.97 40.39 0.80
N ILE A 702 58.00 41.48 0.01
CA ILE A 702 58.21 41.41 -1.45
C ILE A 702 59.60 40.84 -1.74
N GLN A 703 60.64 41.33 -1.06
CA GLN A 703 62.01 40.82 -1.20
C GLN A 703 62.15 39.37 -0.71
N ASP A 704 61.52 39.01 0.43
CA ASP A 704 61.51 37.64 0.95
C ASP A 704 60.91 36.66 -0.09
N ILE A 705 59.69 36.94 -0.57
CA ILE A 705 59.00 36.09 -1.56
C ILE A 705 59.76 36.04 -2.89
N ALA A 706 60.29 37.17 -3.37
CA ALA A 706 61.10 37.23 -4.57
C ALA A 706 62.36 36.34 -4.45
N SER A 707 63.06 36.38 -3.31
CA SER A 707 64.26 35.57 -3.08
C SER A 707 63.95 34.05 -3.03
N VAL A 708 62.83 33.68 -2.42
CA VAL A 708 62.36 32.28 -2.37
C VAL A 708 61.95 31.80 -3.77
N PHE A 709 61.24 32.63 -4.54
CA PHE A 709 60.85 32.32 -5.91
C PHE A 709 62.06 32.15 -6.85
N LEU A 710 63.03 33.08 -6.80
CA LEU A 710 64.23 33.01 -7.63
C LEU A 710 65.07 31.75 -7.31
N SER A 711 65.30 31.44 -6.03
CA SER A 711 66.04 30.24 -5.63
C SER A 711 65.30 28.93 -5.93
N PHE A 712 63.96 28.92 -5.85
CA PHE A 712 63.14 27.81 -6.30
C PHE A 712 63.26 27.57 -7.82
N MET A 713 63.18 28.64 -8.61
CA MET A 713 63.23 28.56 -10.08
C MET A 713 64.61 28.17 -10.61
N ASP A 714 65.68 28.70 -10.01
CA ASP A 714 67.07 28.34 -10.36
C ASP A 714 67.32 26.83 -10.13
N ARG A 715 66.93 26.31 -8.96
CA ARG A 715 66.94 24.86 -8.70
C ARG A 715 66.09 24.07 -9.70
N THR A 716 64.88 24.55 -10.00
CA THR A 716 63.95 23.85 -10.91
C THR A 716 64.46 23.85 -12.35
N LEU A 717 65.18 24.88 -12.79
CA LEU A 717 65.91 24.90 -14.08
C LEU A 717 67.03 23.85 -14.10
N GLY A 718 67.81 23.70 -13.03
CA GLY A 718 68.80 22.62 -12.92
C GLY A 718 68.19 21.21 -12.94
N GLU A 719 67.04 21.02 -12.29
CA GLU A 719 66.26 19.77 -12.35
C GLU A 719 65.72 19.51 -13.77
N LEU A 720 65.29 20.56 -14.49
CA LEU A 720 64.84 20.48 -15.89
C LEU A 720 65.98 20.16 -16.88
N ASP A 721 67.15 20.78 -16.72
CA ASP A 721 68.34 20.49 -17.55
C ASP A 721 68.75 19.02 -17.43
N ALA A 722 68.77 18.47 -16.21
CA ALA A 722 69.09 17.07 -15.98
C ALA A 722 68.07 16.12 -16.64
N ALA A 723 66.77 16.42 -16.52
CA ALA A 723 65.71 15.66 -17.19
C ALA A 723 65.81 15.76 -18.72
N ALA A 724 66.11 16.94 -19.26
CA ALA A 724 66.29 17.18 -20.70
C ALA A 724 67.58 16.55 -21.26
N ALA A 725 68.61 16.33 -20.43
CA ALA A 725 69.84 15.65 -20.82
C ALA A 725 69.63 14.15 -21.00
N VAL A 726 68.89 13.50 -20.08
CA VAL A 726 68.59 12.06 -20.11
C VAL A 726 67.36 11.74 -20.99
N GLY A 727 66.49 12.72 -21.24
CA GLY A 727 65.26 12.54 -22.01
C GLY A 727 64.07 12.06 -21.18
N ASP A 728 64.05 12.34 -19.88
CA ASP A 728 62.94 11.97 -19.00
C ASP A 728 61.76 12.92 -19.19
N ARG A 729 60.86 12.53 -20.09
CA ARG A 729 59.66 13.29 -20.45
C ARG A 729 58.63 13.35 -19.32
N ALA A 730 58.61 12.38 -18.40
CA ALA A 730 57.72 12.41 -17.25
C ALA A 730 58.20 13.44 -16.22
N ALA A 731 59.52 13.44 -15.92
CA ALA A 731 60.14 14.46 -15.07
C ALA A 731 60.00 15.87 -15.67
N LEU A 732 60.23 16.05 -16.98
CA LEU A 732 60.03 17.33 -17.66
C LEU A 732 58.58 17.84 -17.52
N SER A 733 57.58 16.98 -17.71
CA SER A 733 56.18 17.38 -17.53
C SER A 733 55.86 17.75 -16.07
N ALA A 734 56.37 16.99 -15.10
CA ALA A 734 56.11 17.23 -13.68
C ALA A 734 56.79 18.53 -13.19
N LEU A 735 58.04 18.76 -13.59
CA LEU A 735 58.79 19.98 -13.27
C LEU A 735 58.21 21.21 -13.97
N GLY A 736 57.76 21.09 -15.22
CA GLY A 736 57.03 22.14 -15.94
C GLY A 736 55.75 22.55 -15.22
N HIS A 737 54.95 21.56 -14.77
CA HIS A 737 53.74 21.81 -13.98
C HIS A 737 54.04 22.51 -12.63
N LYS A 738 55.08 22.03 -11.92
CA LYS A 738 55.55 22.59 -10.64
C LYS A 738 56.04 24.05 -10.79
N ALA A 739 56.79 24.35 -11.86
CA ALA A 739 57.27 25.69 -12.17
C ALA A 739 56.14 26.65 -12.55
N LYS A 740 55.19 26.21 -13.39
CA LYS A 740 54.00 26.96 -13.81
C LYS A 740 53.20 27.50 -12.61
N SER A 741 52.89 26.65 -11.63
CA SER A 741 52.11 27.06 -10.44
C SER A 741 52.85 28.09 -9.57
N SER A 742 54.19 27.98 -9.47
CA SER A 742 55.04 28.95 -8.77
C SER A 742 55.14 30.29 -9.53
N ALA A 743 55.23 30.24 -10.86
CA ALA A 743 55.24 31.42 -11.71
C ALA A 743 53.92 32.21 -11.64
N GLY A 744 52.79 31.51 -11.68
CA GLY A 744 51.46 32.11 -11.57
C GLY A 744 51.24 32.82 -10.22
N SER A 745 51.75 32.27 -9.11
CA SER A 745 51.56 32.85 -7.78
C SER A 745 52.38 34.12 -7.50
N VAL A 746 53.32 34.50 -8.37
CA VAL A 746 54.12 35.74 -8.24
C VAL A 746 53.89 36.74 -9.37
N GLY A 747 52.86 36.57 -10.20
CA GLY A 747 52.56 37.45 -11.33
C GLY A 747 53.49 37.27 -12.55
N ALA A 748 54.31 36.21 -12.58
CA ALA A 748 55.20 35.89 -13.71
C ALA A 748 54.44 35.18 -14.85
N GLN A 749 53.40 35.81 -15.38
CA GLN A 749 52.44 35.16 -16.28
C GLN A 749 53.08 34.67 -17.60
N GLY A 750 54.03 35.42 -18.15
CA GLY A 750 54.81 34.98 -19.33
C GLY A 750 55.63 33.70 -19.07
N LEU A 751 56.17 33.55 -17.85
CA LEU A 751 56.88 32.36 -17.42
C LEU A 751 55.92 31.17 -17.23
N SER A 752 54.77 31.41 -16.59
CA SER A 752 53.70 30.41 -16.40
C SER A 752 53.26 29.80 -17.74
N VAL A 753 53.08 30.63 -18.77
CA VAL A 753 52.74 30.18 -20.13
C VAL A 753 53.83 29.32 -20.76
N LEU A 754 55.12 29.66 -20.59
CA LEU A 754 56.23 28.84 -21.11
C LEU A 754 56.33 27.50 -20.38
N CYS A 755 56.18 27.49 -19.05
CA CYS A 755 56.14 26.27 -18.25
C CYS A 755 54.93 25.38 -18.60
N GLN A 756 53.77 25.97 -18.90
CA GLN A 756 52.60 25.25 -19.41
C GLN A 756 52.83 24.66 -20.81
N ARG A 757 53.55 25.35 -21.70
CA ARG A 757 53.92 24.79 -23.02
C ARG A 757 54.86 23.60 -22.89
N LEU A 758 55.83 23.65 -21.97
CA LEU A 758 56.72 22.54 -21.64
C LEU A 758 55.98 21.35 -21.01
N GLU A 759 55.01 21.62 -20.13
CA GLU A 759 54.09 20.60 -19.59
C GLU A 759 53.28 19.93 -20.73
N ALA A 760 52.77 20.72 -21.68
CA ALA A 760 51.91 20.24 -22.75
C ALA A 760 52.65 19.42 -23.82
N SER A 761 53.81 19.89 -24.31
CA SER A 761 54.57 19.20 -25.35
C SER A 761 55.06 17.83 -24.88
N MET A 762 55.39 17.67 -23.60
CA MET A 762 55.83 16.40 -23.02
C MET A 762 54.71 15.37 -22.81
N LYS A 763 53.45 15.81 -22.70
CA LYS A 763 52.27 14.94 -22.52
C LYS A 763 51.75 14.26 -23.81
N VAL A 764 52.14 14.74 -25.00
CA VAL A 764 51.76 14.13 -26.29
C VAL A 764 52.66 12.92 -26.58
N PRO A 765 52.16 11.77 -27.11
CA PRO A 765 52.99 10.56 -27.29
C PRO A 765 54.35 10.78 -27.97
N ASP A 766 54.41 11.54 -29.08
CA ASP A 766 55.63 11.83 -29.83
C ASP A 766 56.29 13.19 -29.49
N GLY A 767 56.07 13.70 -28.27
CA GLY A 767 56.64 14.98 -27.80
C GLY A 767 58.16 15.09 -27.91
N ASP A 768 58.65 16.11 -28.63
CA ASP A 768 60.07 16.29 -28.94
C ASP A 768 60.87 16.91 -27.79
N VAL A 769 61.96 16.23 -27.41
CA VAL A 769 62.92 16.70 -26.39
C VAL A 769 63.76 17.87 -26.93
N GLY A 770 63.85 18.05 -28.25
CA GLY A 770 64.40 19.25 -28.90
C GLY A 770 63.57 20.50 -28.58
N GLU A 771 62.25 20.47 -28.79
CA GLU A 771 61.35 21.56 -28.37
C GLU A 771 61.43 21.81 -26.86
N ALA A 772 61.50 20.75 -26.04
CA ALA A 772 61.64 20.90 -24.58
C ALA A 772 62.90 21.72 -24.20
N ARG A 773 64.04 21.44 -24.84
CA ARG A 773 65.28 22.21 -24.62
C ARG A 773 65.15 23.67 -25.07
N LEU A 774 64.49 23.92 -26.20
CA LEU A 774 64.20 25.29 -26.67
C LEU A 774 63.32 26.07 -25.67
N LEU A 775 62.31 25.40 -25.10
CA LEU A 775 61.43 25.99 -24.09
C LEU A 775 62.18 26.25 -22.76
N ILE A 776 63.08 25.37 -22.33
CA ILE A 776 63.93 25.59 -21.15
C ILE A 776 64.83 26.82 -21.31
N GLU A 777 65.44 27.03 -22.48
CA GLU A 777 66.19 28.26 -22.77
C GLU A 777 65.31 29.52 -22.79
N GLN A 778 64.06 29.43 -23.28
CA GLN A 778 63.10 30.54 -23.20
C GLN A 778 62.70 30.87 -21.75
N ILE A 779 62.47 29.85 -20.92
CA ILE A 779 62.21 29.98 -19.47
C ILE A 779 63.43 30.63 -18.79
N ARG A 780 64.65 30.18 -19.10
CA ARG A 780 65.91 30.74 -18.58
C ARG A 780 66.12 32.21 -18.94
N GLY A 781 65.91 32.58 -20.21
CA GLY A 781 66.01 33.96 -20.68
C GLY A 781 64.98 34.88 -20.01
N LEU A 782 63.74 34.41 -19.83
CA LEU A 782 62.69 35.18 -19.17
C LEU A 782 62.91 35.26 -17.65
N MET A 783 63.48 34.23 -17.02
CA MET A 783 63.95 34.26 -15.62
C MET A 783 65.05 35.30 -15.38
N ALA A 784 65.96 35.50 -16.34
CA ALA A 784 67.00 36.53 -16.22
C ALA A 784 66.42 37.96 -16.23
N LEU A 785 65.43 38.21 -17.09
CA LEU A 785 64.68 39.48 -17.11
C LEU A 785 63.88 39.70 -15.81
N ILE A 786 63.26 38.65 -15.29
CA ILE A 786 62.58 38.63 -13.99
C ILE A 786 63.55 38.99 -12.85
N ALA A 787 64.72 38.33 -12.79
CA ALA A 787 65.72 38.58 -11.76
C ALA A 787 66.24 40.03 -11.81
N ALA A 788 66.40 40.61 -13.00
CA ALA A 788 66.77 42.01 -13.16
C ALA A 788 65.68 42.98 -12.64
N LYS A 789 64.41 42.77 -13.02
CA LYS A 789 63.28 43.63 -12.61
C LYS A 789 62.96 43.52 -11.12
N LEU A 790 63.17 42.34 -10.51
CA LEU A 790 63.10 42.15 -9.06
C LEU A 790 64.31 42.75 -8.34
N GLY A 791 65.50 42.70 -8.94
CA GLY A 791 66.72 43.33 -8.40
C GLY A 791 66.60 44.85 -8.26
N THR A 792 65.95 45.52 -9.21
CA THR A 792 65.68 46.97 -9.14
C THR A 792 64.74 47.41 -8.02
N LEU A 793 64.12 46.47 -7.28
CA LEU A 793 63.31 46.71 -6.07
C LEU A 793 64.12 46.51 -4.77
N SER A 794 65.45 46.39 -4.88
CA SER A 794 66.40 46.27 -3.76
C SER A 794 67.45 47.38 -3.70
N SER A 795 67.26 48.44 -4.50
CA SER A 795 68.02 49.70 -4.49
C SER A 795 67.20 50.84 -3.89
#